data_AF-A0A3D9N526-F1
#
_entry.id   AF-A0A3D9N526-F1
#
_cell.length_a   1.000
_cell.length_b   1.000
_cell.length_c   1.000
_cell.angle_alpha   90.00
_cell.angle_beta   90.00
_cell.angle_gamma   90.00
#
_symmetry.space_group_name_H-M   'P 1'
#
loop_
_entity.id
_entity.type
_entity.pdbx_description
1 polymer ?
#
loop_
_entity_poly.entity_id
_entity_poly.type
_entity_poly.pdbx_seq_one_letter_code
_entity_poly.pdbx_strand_id
1 'polypeptide(L)'
;MTENEKQIWKSTIEQILVENESWDKKNKSERYHVIFKKVKMPPKVVLARAFNVIEAEYPELEVKSVSGGVPTNQFIEEIGFKITEDFIYNTTDRSKLIKHLEKRVKKLDLFQGFIKFGHTILTDLNIEVYKVRLAIESQGILSVIVGMRAAYSYIEKDDYAHIGFLVSKKFKDQNKSKYNFVYDYPYKGEPEQNFIKIKVKNWSEVDEELIQEHKTQFQLQYNAIKNSKRTQWNVEANTTNNALKYLMFKNENIEKFMSQSNKEKNIIDLSKNRIYKLSMGTFLKTTAYRKANLLEKFEGHKWAVMGRYTGNNQGENWMNEAVIGDYAYITCGRNKLSHLIRFTSNSKELPKEINDIIGNSEFTYREYEIILKPFIDNTRSLVNDKRDWLPSGYSTFKEIKNIEEANKLLFQPFYQAILLRNNNIENLINVKKEFIDWLLQNPRSNYFNNDVELLNRYLDEYNTYFDMDIFEVSKSNYFNIIKAINEVAYKNEDNDFIKYSKRESTHRPRAILGKDNYYKFLNQKFGETNNNDNGVNRLKEPLNQILYGPPGTGKTFFLQNEYFSKFTISEENLTTEQVHDKIAEDLSWWQTFAIALRDIGESNTKEILAHPIVKAKERLSSAKSIHPILWSRLQAHTVNSCPNVNVKDRSEPQIFFKTKESKWSLEEEAVVNLYPEVDELLNEVKDPSIEFNDSIKNFEFVTFHQSFTYEDFVEGIKPLLETGSTDISYEIKDGVFKQLAYKAEQDPDNDYAIFIDEINRGNVASIFGELITLLEGDKRIGEVNEIKVRLPYSKKMFGVPSNLYVIGTMNTADRSVEALDSALRRRFSFKEVMPNYKVISTVLGDKNEWNDTQISVILEKINKRIKRLIDRDHQIGHSYFLKLSKIENINITESLKAVFSENIIPLLQEYFFNDFNKIGLVLGDGFLKTDDEMENERKENLFAVFSKGDSSNYEDEVFEIIDPKTMEDEEFINAINKLIN
;
A
#
# COMPACT_ATOMS: atom_id res chain seq x y z
N MET A 1 -21.24 -24.75 -29.67
CA MET A 1 -21.56 -26.19 -29.80
C MET A 1 -22.90 -26.43 -29.13
N THR A 2 -23.75 -27.24 -29.74
CA THR A 2 -24.95 -27.79 -29.08
C THR A 2 -24.55 -28.74 -27.96
N GLU A 3 -25.46 -29.04 -27.03
CA GLU A 3 -25.10 -29.89 -25.88
C GLU A 3 -24.86 -31.36 -26.24
N ASN A 4 -25.46 -31.81 -27.33
CA ASN A 4 -25.14 -33.10 -27.93
C ASN A 4 -23.72 -33.12 -28.51
N GLU A 5 -23.31 -32.07 -29.24
CA GLU A 5 -21.94 -31.94 -29.74
C GLU A 5 -20.91 -31.93 -28.60
N LYS A 6 -21.18 -31.23 -27.49
CA LYS A 6 -20.28 -31.22 -26.34
C LYS A 6 -20.11 -32.61 -25.73
N GLN A 7 -21.18 -33.41 -25.65
CA GLN A 7 -21.11 -34.79 -25.13
C GLN A 7 -20.34 -35.73 -26.07
N ILE A 8 -20.49 -35.58 -27.38
CA ILE A 8 -19.70 -36.32 -28.38
C ILE A 8 -18.22 -35.97 -28.23
N TRP A 9 -17.89 -34.69 -28.14
CA TRP A 9 -16.52 -34.24 -27.88
C TRP A 9 -15.96 -34.78 -26.56
N LYS A 10 -16.77 -34.75 -25.50
CA LYS A 10 -16.37 -35.21 -24.18
C LYS A 10 -16.08 -36.70 -24.17
N SER A 11 -17.02 -37.53 -24.62
CA SER A 11 -16.87 -38.99 -24.67
C SER A 11 -15.67 -39.41 -25.54
N THR A 12 -15.49 -38.77 -26.70
CA THR A 12 -14.34 -39.04 -27.57
C THR A 12 -13.01 -38.72 -26.90
N ILE A 13 -12.92 -37.57 -26.21
CA ILE A 13 -11.70 -37.19 -25.48
C ILE A 13 -11.43 -38.16 -24.31
N GLU A 14 -12.47 -38.59 -23.57
CA GLU A 14 -12.33 -39.58 -22.51
C GLU A 14 -11.80 -40.91 -23.06
N GLN A 15 -12.32 -41.37 -24.20
CA GLN A 15 -11.85 -42.58 -24.88
C GLN A 15 -10.37 -42.47 -25.26
N ILE A 16 -9.96 -41.37 -25.89
CA ILE A 16 -8.55 -41.13 -26.27
C ILE A 16 -7.62 -41.11 -25.06
N LEU A 17 -8.08 -40.53 -23.94
CA LEU A 17 -7.30 -40.47 -22.71
C LEU A 17 -7.22 -41.83 -21.99
N VAL A 18 -8.18 -42.74 -22.21
CA VAL A 18 -8.19 -44.11 -21.67
C VAL A 18 -7.36 -45.08 -22.50
N GLU A 19 -7.39 -44.96 -23.83
CA GLU A 19 -6.77 -45.94 -24.74
C GLU A 19 -5.24 -45.99 -24.66
N ASN A 20 -4.56 -44.95 -24.12
CA ASN A 20 -3.17 -44.93 -23.65
C ASN A 20 -2.08 -45.58 -24.56
N GLU A 21 -2.37 -45.89 -25.81
CA GLU A 21 -1.43 -46.51 -26.73
C GLU A 21 -0.51 -45.45 -27.34
N SER A 22 0.76 -45.54 -26.93
CA SER A 22 1.96 -44.96 -27.54
C SER A 22 1.72 -43.78 -28.49
N TRP A 23 1.42 -42.61 -27.93
CA TRP A 23 1.39 -41.39 -28.74
C TRP A 23 2.82 -40.90 -29.04
N ASP A 24 3.07 -40.48 -30.28
CA ASP A 24 4.39 -39.99 -30.70
C ASP A 24 4.69 -38.66 -29.98
N LYS A 25 5.70 -38.70 -29.11
CA LYS A 25 6.16 -37.61 -28.23
C LYS A 25 6.66 -36.36 -28.98
N LYS A 26 6.51 -36.27 -30.30
CA LYS A 26 7.05 -35.20 -31.16
C LYS A 26 6.25 -33.89 -31.14
N ASN A 27 4.94 -33.90 -30.85
CA ASN A 27 4.13 -32.68 -30.77
C ASN A 27 3.68 -32.43 -29.32
N LYS A 28 4.45 -31.67 -28.55
CA LYS A 28 4.15 -31.37 -27.13
C LYS A 28 3.91 -29.87 -26.93
N SER A 29 2.74 -29.52 -26.40
CA SER A 29 2.67 -28.37 -25.51
C SER A 29 3.40 -28.78 -24.23
N GLU A 30 4.57 -28.20 -23.97
CA GLU A 30 5.34 -28.49 -22.74
C GLU A 30 4.73 -27.83 -21.50
N ARG A 31 3.74 -26.93 -21.69
CA ARG A 31 3.23 -26.05 -20.65
C ARG A 31 1.89 -26.49 -20.07
N TYR A 32 0.97 -26.98 -20.89
CA TYR A 32 -0.41 -27.30 -20.49
C TYR A 32 -0.74 -28.77 -20.76
N HIS A 33 -1.46 -29.39 -19.84
CA HIS A 33 -1.88 -30.80 -19.90
C HIS A 33 -3.33 -30.95 -19.46
N VAL A 34 -4.09 -31.73 -20.24
CA VAL A 34 -5.39 -32.28 -19.83
C VAL A 34 -5.13 -33.47 -18.92
N ILE A 35 -5.81 -33.52 -17.76
CA ILE A 35 -5.71 -34.66 -16.82
C ILE A 35 -7.02 -35.43 -16.79
N PHE A 36 -6.96 -36.73 -17.06
CA PHE A 36 -8.08 -37.66 -16.87
C PHE A 36 -7.58 -39.01 -16.37
N LYS A 37 -8.17 -39.57 -15.30
CA LYS A 37 -7.81 -40.87 -14.71
C LYS A 37 -6.28 -41.13 -14.59
N LYS A 38 -5.52 -40.11 -14.17
CA LYS A 38 -4.04 -40.09 -14.04
C LYS A 38 -3.23 -40.07 -15.35
N VAL A 39 -3.87 -40.03 -16.51
CA VAL A 39 -3.24 -39.80 -17.81
C VAL A 39 -3.11 -38.29 -18.06
N LYS A 40 -1.91 -37.85 -18.46
CA LYS A 40 -1.59 -36.47 -18.83
C LYS A 40 -1.29 -36.39 -20.31
N MET A 41 -2.03 -35.56 -21.06
CA MET A 41 -1.77 -35.32 -22.48
C MET A 41 -1.84 -33.83 -22.86
N PRO A 42 -1.03 -33.37 -23.83
CA PRO A 42 -1.12 -32.00 -24.31
C PRO A 42 -2.49 -31.68 -24.94
N PRO A 43 -3.12 -30.54 -24.62
CA PRO A 43 -4.41 -30.09 -25.18
C PRO A 43 -4.51 -30.22 -26.70
N LYS A 44 -3.47 -29.79 -27.41
CA LYS A 44 -3.42 -29.84 -28.88
C LYS A 44 -3.43 -31.28 -29.44
N VAL A 45 -2.83 -32.23 -28.73
CA VAL A 45 -2.79 -33.64 -29.15
C VAL A 45 -4.14 -34.30 -28.89
N VAL A 46 -4.74 -34.00 -27.74
CA VAL A 46 -6.08 -34.47 -27.38
C VAL A 46 -7.10 -34.01 -28.42
N LEU A 47 -7.11 -32.72 -28.76
CA LEU A 47 -8.01 -32.19 -29.77
C LEU A 47 -7.75 -32.73 -31.17
N ALA A 48 -6.49 -32.87 -31.60
CA ALA A 48 -6.19 -33.39 -32.92
C ALA A 48 -6.67 -34.85 -33.09
N ARG A 49 -6.55 -35.67 -32.05
CA ARG A 49 -7.05 -37.05 -32.07
C ARG A 49 -8.57 -37.11 -32.00
N ALA A 50 -9.18 -36.29 -31.13
CA ALA A 50 -10.62 -36.24 -31.00
C ALA A 50 -11.26 -35.75 -32.30
N PHE A 51 -10.64 -34.77 -32.97
CA PHE A 51 -11.05 -34.33 -34.29
C PHE A 51 -11.06 -35.48 -35.30
N ASN A 52 -9.99 -36.27 -35.40
CA ASN A 52 -9.94 -37.39 -36.35
C ASN A 52 -10.99 -38.47 -36.08
N VAL A 53 -11.27 -38.76 -34.79
CA VAL A 53 -12.32 -39.74 -34.43
C VAL A 53 -13.70 -39.17 -34.74
N ILE A 54 -13.94 -37.90 -34.42
CA ILE A 54 -15.23 -37.26 -34.67
C ILE A 54 -15.51 -37.13 -36.18
N GLU A 55 -14.50 -36.77 -36.98
CA GLU A 55 -14.61 -36.69 -38.44
C GLU A 55 -14.93 -38.06 -39.07
N ALA A 56 -14.44 -39.15 -38.47
CA ALA A 56 -14.66 -40.51 -38.96
C ALA A 56 -15.99 -41.12 -38.49
N GLU A 57 -16.37 -40.91 -37.23
CA GLU A 57 -17.54 -41.57 -36.60
C GLU A 57 -18.80 -40.71 -36.62
N TYR A 58 -18.67 -39.39 -36.77
CA TYR A 58 -19.77 -38.41 -36.80
C TYR A 58 -19.63 -37.44 -37.97
N PRO A 59 -19.64 -37.91 -39.24
CA PRO A 59 -19.43 -37.08 -40.43
C PRO A 59 -20.49 -35.99 -40.64
N GLU A 60 -21.65 -36.11 -40.00
CA GLU A 60 -22.71 -35.11 -39.97
C GLU A 60 -22.42 -33.90 -39.05
N LEU A 61 -21.40 -34.01 -38.18
CA LEU A 61 -21.03 -32.95 -37.25
C LEU A 61 -20.10 -31.94 -37.94
N GLU A 62 -20.53 -30.69 -38.08
CA GLU A 62 -19.70 -29.65 -38.70
C GLU A 62 -18.60 -29.19 -37.73
N VAL A 63 -17.41 -29.79 -37.82
CA VAL A 63 -16.31 -29.52 -36.89
C VAL A 63 -15.43 -28.34 -37.35
N LYS A 64 -15.52 -27.20 -36.65
CA LYS A 64 -14.67 -26.03 -36.93
C LYS A 64 -13.25 -26.21 -36.39
N SER A 65 -12.23 -25.89 -37.19
CA SER A 65 -10.83 -25.96 -36.76
C SER A 65 -10.53 -24.98 -35.62
N VAL A 66 -10.02 -25.47 -34.49
CA VAL A 66 -9.61 -24.61 -33.36
C VAL A 66 -8.15 -24.19 -33.55
N SER A 67 -7.87 -22.88 -33.53
CA SER A 67 -6.50 -22.38 -33.60
C SER A 67 -5.70 -22.76 -32.34
N GLY A 68 -4.40 -23.02 -32.52
CA GLY A 68 -3.52 -23.47 -31.43
C GLY A 68 -3.31 -22.40 -30.35
N GLY A 69 -3.20 -22.80 -29.08
CA GLY A 69 -2.79 -21.91 -27.96
C GLY A 69 -3.90 -21.73 -26.92
N VAL A 70 -4.11 -20.49 -26.44
CA VAL A 70 -5.17 -20.15 -25.46
C VAL A 70 -6.57 -20.61 -25.92
N PRO A 71 -6.96 -20.47 -27.21
CA PRO A 71 -8.25 -20.95 -27.69
C PRO A 71 -8.44 -22.47 -27.57
N THR A 72 -7.36 -23.24 -27.75
CA THR A 72 -7.35 -24.71 -27.56
C THR A 72 -7.63 -25.08 -26.11
N ASN A 73 -7.08 -24.31 -25.16
CA ASN A 73 -7.23 -24.59 -23.75
C ASN A 73 -8.66 -24.29 -23.27
N GLN A 74 -9.18 -23.11 -23.62
CA GLN A 74 -10.55 -22.71 -23.28
C GLN A 74 -11.58 -23.67 -23.84
N PHE A 75 -11.41 -24.13 -25.09
CA PHE A 75 -12.30 -25.09 -25.71
C PHE A 75 -12.38 -26.44 -24.96
N ILE A 76 -11.23 -26.97 -24.51
CA ILE A 76 -11.21 -28.23 -23.74
C ILE A 76 -11.82 -28.04 -22.34
N GLU A 77 -11.64 -26.87 -21.73
CA GLU A 77 -12.26 -26.51 -20.44
C GLU A 77 -13.78 -26.39 -20.58
N GLU A 78 -14.28 -25.81 -21.67
CA GLU A 78 -15.72 -25.71 -21.99
C GLU A 78 -16.39 -27.08 -22.20
N ILE A 79 -15.62 -28.10 -22.65
CA ILE A 79 -16.09 -29.49 -22.79
C ILE A 79 -16.07 -30.23 -21.43
N GLY A 80 -15.56 -29.59 -20.37
CA GLY A 80 -15.60 -30.08 -18.99
C GLY A 80 -14.33 -30.79 -18.51
N PHE A 81 -13.20 -30.61 -19.22
CA PHE A 81 -11.92 -31.15 -18.76
C PHE A 81 -11.05 -30.10 -18.08
N LYS A 82 -10.34 -30.52 -17.03
CA LYS A 82 -9.41 -29.66 -16.32
C LYS A 82 -8.06 -29.60 -17.04
N ILE A 83 -7.64 -28.40 -17.39
CA ILE A 83 -6.26 -28.14 -17.82
C ILE A 83 -5.40 -27.82 -16.61
N THR A 84 -4.20 -28.38 -16.61
CA THR A 84 -3.17 -28.13 -15.61
C THR A 84 -1.92 -27.61 -16.30
N GLU A 85 -1.31 -26.61 -15.70
CA GLU A 85 -0.03 -26.06 -16.16
C GLU A 85 1.12 -26.81 -15.44
N ASP A 86 2.04 -27.41 -16.19
CA ASP A 86 3.14 -28.18 -15.59
C ASP A 86 4.24 -27.27 -14.99
N PHE A 87 4.42 -26.06 -15.56
CA PHE A 87 5.33 -25.03 -15.03
C PHE A 87 4.56 -24.05 -14.15
N ILE A 88 4.79 -24.09 -12.84
CA ILE A 88 4.18 -23.12 -11.94
C ILE A 88 5.20 -22.02 -11.64
N TYR A 89 4.88 -20.80 -12.05
CA TYR A 89 5.59 -19.58 -11.68
C TYR A 89 6.84 -19.20 -12.48
N ASN A 90 6.68 -18.10 -13.21
CA ASN A 90 7.75 -17.16 -13.50
C ASN A 90 7.79 -16.16 -12.32
N THR A 91 8.30 -16.55 -11.14
CA THR A 91 8.31 -15.64 -9.98
C THR A 91 9.34 -14.53 -10.19
N THR A 92 8.89 -13.37 -10.66
CA THR A 92 9.59 -12.10 -10.41
C THR A 92 9.59 -11.74 -8.92
N ASP A 93 8.70 -12.37 -8.14
CA ASP A 93 8.46 -12.12 -6.74
C ASP A 93 9.38 -12.96 -5.83
N ARG A 94 10.45 -12.32 -5.34
CA ARG A 94 11.43 -12.88 -4.39
C ARG A 94 10.77 -13.42 -3.12
N SER A 95 9.68 -12.82 -2.65
CA SER A 95 9.03 -13.21 -1.39
C SER A 95 8.33 -14.57 -1.50
N LYS A 96 7.72 -14.86 -2.66
CA LYS A 96 7.08 -16.15 -2.93
C LYS A 96 8.10 -17.27 -3.09
N LEU A 97 9.25 -16.97 -3.70
CA LEU A 97 10.36 -17.93 -3.79
C LEU A 97 10.92 -18.27 -2.41
N ILE A 98 11.18 -17.28 -1.55
CA ILE A 98 11.68 -17.52 -0.19
C ILE A 98 10.69 -18.40 0.59
N LYS A 99 9.41 -18.03 0.63
CA LYS A 99 8.36 -18.84 1.29
C LYS A 99 8.27 -20.26 0.74
N HIS A 100 8.49 -20.45 -0.56
CA HIS A 100 8.51 -21.78 -1.17
C HIS A 100 9.72 -22.59 -0.70
N LEU A 101 10.91 -21.99 -0.70
CA LEU A 101 12.15 -22.65 -0.27
C LEU A 101 12.08 -22.99 1.23
N GLU A 102 11.63 -22.06 2.09
CA GLU A 102 11.47 -22.29 3.54
C GLU A 102 10.57 -23.49 3.85
N LYS A 103 9.55 -23.72 3.03
CA LYS A 103 8.62 -24.85 3.21
C LYS A 103 9.17 -26.18 2.66
N ARG A 104 10.06 -26.15 1.67
CA ARG A 104 10.40 -27.33 0.85
C ARG A 104 11.85 -27.79 0.99
N VAL A 105 12.77 -26.90 1.33
CA VAL A 105 14.18 -27.22 1.60
C VAL A 105 14.29 -27.58 3.07
N LYS A 106 14.56 -28.85 3.37
CA LYS A 106 14.78 -29.35 4.74
C LYS A 106 16.26 -29.63 5.01
N LYS A 107 17.05 -29.88 3.96
CA LYS A 107 18.50 -30.17 4.05
C LYS A 107 19.31 -29.04 3.44
N LEU A 108 19.62 -28.06 4.28
CA LEU A 108 20.26 -26.82 3.87
C LEU A 108 21.63 -27.04 3.21
N ASP A 109 22.46 -27.94 3.75
CA ASP A 109 23.79 -28.24 3.21
C ASP A 109 23.74 -28.82 1.78
N LEU A 110 22.77 -29.69 1.51
CA LEU A 110 22.55 -30.26 0.18
C LEU A 110 22.11 -29.18 -0.81
N PHE A 111 21.20 -28.31 -0.38
CA PHE A 111 20.74 -27.19 -1.18
C PHE A 111 21.86 -26.17 -1.43
N GLN A 112 22.74 -25.93 -0.45
CA GLN A 112 23.94 -25.12 -0.60
C GLN A 112 24.90 -25.72 -1.64
N GLY A 113 25.14 -27.02 -1.57
CA GLY A 113 25.91 -27.74 -2.59
C GLY A 113 25.34 -27.54 -4.00
N PHE A 114 24.02 -27.68 -4.13
CA PHE A 114 23.30 -27.48 -5.40
C PHE A 114 23.48 -26.07 -5.98
N ILE A 115 23.33 -25.04 -5.15
CA ILE A 115 23.50 -23.64 -5.59
C ILE A 115 24.95 -23.33 -5.96
N LYS A 116 25.92 -23.78 -5.14
CA LYS A 116 27.35 -23.59 -5.38
C LYS A 116 27.79 -24.25 -6.68
N PHE A 117 27.29 -25.44 -6.96
CA PHE A 117 27.55 -26.16 -8.20
C PHE A 117 27.03 -25.41 -9.43
N GLY A 118 25.80 -24.92 -9.38
CA GLY A 118 25.27 -24.11 -10.47
C GLY A 118 26.07 -22.82 -10.68
N HIS A 119 26.51 -22.13 -9.62
CA HIS A 119 27.36 -20.95 -9.74
C HIS A 119 28.69 -21.27 -10.44
N THR A 120 29.29 -22.39 -10.07
CA THR A 120 30.55 -22.88 -10.65
C THR A 120 30.36 -23.14 -12.14
N ILE A 121 29.29 -23.81 -12.56
CA ILE A 121 29.00 -24.06 -13.99
C ILE A 121 28.87 -22.75 -14.78
N LEU A 122 28.07 -21.80 -14.28
CA LEU A 122 27.82 -20.56 -15.00
C LEU A 122 29.09 -19.71 -15.13
N THR A 123 29.95 -19.74 -14.10
CA THR A 123 31.24 -19.05 -14.07
C THR A 123 32.26 -19.71 -15.00
N ASP A 124 32.47 -21.03 -14.86
CA ASP A 124 33.46 -21.78 -15.63
C ASP A 124 33.18 -21.73 -17.14
N LEU A 125 31.90 -21.71 -17.53
CA LEU A 125 31.47 -21.70 -18.92
C LEU A 125 31.24 -20.29 -19.48
N ASN A 126 31.43 -19.24 -18.69
CA ASN A 126 31.20 -17.84 -19.04
C ASN A 126 29.81 -17.59 -19.67
N ILE A 127 28.78 -18.16 -19.05
CA ILE A 127 27.41 -18.09 -19.57
C ILE A 127 26.76 -16.76 -19.19
N GLU A 128 26.16 -16.10 -20.18
CA GLU A 128 25.41 -14.87 -19.93
C GLU A 128 24.16 -15.12 -19.07
N VAL A 129 24.15 -14.51 -17.89
CA VAL A 129 23.16 -14.78 -16.82
C VAL A 129 21.71 -14.54 -17.22
N TYR A 130 21.46 -13.57 -18.10
CA TYR A 130 20.10 -13.24 -18.55
C TYR A 130 19.49 -14.31 -19.48
N LYS A 131 20.28 -15.29 -19.93
CA LYS A 131 19.83 -16.40 -20.79
C LYS A 131 19.41 -17.65 -19.99
N VAL A 132 19.53 -17.62 -18.66
CA VAL A 132 19.21 -18.73 -17.74
C VAL A 132 18.12 -18.31 -16.75
N ARG A 133 17.23 -19.23 -16.37
CA ARG A 133 16.04 -18.96 -15.53
C ARG A 133 15.88 -20.01 -14.43
N LEU A 134 15.33 -19.62 -13.29
CA LEU A 134 14.81 -20.56 -12.28
C LEU A 134 13.31 -20.73 -12.50
N ALA A 135 12.82 -21.95 -12.39
CA ALA A 135 11.40 -22.28 -12.36
C ALA A 135 11.12 -23.27 -11.24
N ILE A 136 9.91 -23.18 -10.69
CA ILE A 136 9.38 -24.18 -9.77
C ILE A 136 8.36 -25.00 -10.57
N GLU A 137 8.54 -26.31 -10.66
CA GLU A 137 7.56 -27.15 -11.34
C GLU A 137 6.36 -27.40 -10.42
N SER A 138 5.23 -27.80 -10.99
CA SER A 138 4.00 -28.12 -10.23
C SER A 138 4.19 -29.13 -9.10
N GLN A 139 5.20 -29.99 -9.22
CA GLN A 139 5.57 -30.99 -8.23
C GLN A 139 6.51 -30.45 -7.13
N GLY A 140 6.81 -29.16 -7.13
CA GLY A 140 7.76 -28.51 -6.21
C GLY A 140 9.22 -28.75 -6.56
N ILE A 141 9.52 -29.11 -7.81
CA ILE A 141 10.90 -29.30 -8.29
C ILE A 141 11.47 -27.94 -8.64
N LEU A 142 12.64 -27.62 -8.11
CA LEU A 142 13.36 -26.41 -8.48
C LEU A 142 14.23 -26.72 -9.71
N SER A 143 13.97 -26.07 -10.83
CA SER A 143 14.65 -26.34 -12.11
C SER A 143 15.31 -25.08 -12.66
N VAL A 144 16.59 -25.20 -13.04
CA VAL A 144 17.31 -24.21 -13.84
C VAL A 144 17.02 -24.50 -15.31
N ILE A 145 16.42 -23.53 -15.99
CA ILE A 145 15.97 -23.59 -17.36
C ILE A 145 16.86 -22.74 -18.25
N VAL A 146 17.30 -23.29 -19.38
CA VAL A 146 17.98 -22.54 -20.44
C VAL A 146 17.11 -22.59 -21.70
N GLY A 147 16.76 -21.42 -22.25
CA GLY A 147 15.76 -21.31 -23.31
C GLY A 147 14.36 -21.68 -22.80
N MET A 148 13.88 -22.89 -23.16
CA MET A 148 12.59 -23.44 -22.72
C MET A 148 12.74 -24.78 -21.97
N ARG A 149 13.97 -25.24 -21.69
CA ARG A 149 14.20 -26.61 -21.19
C ARG A 149 14.99 -26.63 -19.89
N ALA A 150 14.65 -27.56 -19.00
CA ALA A 150 15.39 -27.79 -17.76
C ALA A 150 16.78 -28.37 -18.07
N ALA A 151 17.80 -27.73 -17.52
CA ALA A 151 19.19 -28.13 -17.65
C ALA A 151 19.74 -28.73 -16.35
N TYR A 152 19.18 -28.34 -15.21
CA TYR A 152 19.62 -28.80 -13.89
C TYR A 152 18.47 -28.69 -12.89
N SER A 153 18.27 -29.64 -11.96
CA SER A 153 17.11 -29.62 -11.05
C SER A 153 17.36 -30.16 -9.65
N TYR A 154 16.57 -29.72 -8.67
CA TYR A 154 16.63 -30.12 -7.27
C TYR A 154 15.23 -30.39 -6.68
N ILE A 155 15.10 -31.48 -5.93
CA ILE A 155 13.95 -31.72 -5.06
C ILE A 155 14.34 -32.64 -3.89
N GLU A 156 13.84 -32.35 -2.70
CA GLU A 156 13.98 -33.23 -1.54
C GLU A 156 12.77 -34.16 -1.40
N LYS A 157 13.02 -35.47 -1.26
CA LYS A 157 12.00 -36.50 -0.98
C LYS A 157 12.59 -37.61 -0.10
N ASP A 158 11.79 -38.09 0.87
CA ASP A 158 12.04 -39.31 1.64
C ASP A 158 13.44 -39.40 2.29
N ASP A 159 13.93 -38.29 2.87
CA ASP A 159 15.28 -38.10 3.45
C ASP A 159 16.45 -38.02 2.46
N TYR A 160 16.20 -37.90 1.15
CA TYR A 160 17.23 -37.73 0.13
C TYR A 160 16.96 -36.49 -0.74
N ALA A 161 18.02 -35.98 -1.37
CA ALA A 161 17.87 -35.05 -2.48
C ALA A 161 17.95 -35.82 -3.80
N HIS A 162 17.04 -35.50 -4.71
CA HIS A 162 17.10 -35.95 -6.09
C HIS A 162 17.64 -34.80 -6.94
N ILE A 163 18.82 -35.01 -7.52
CA ILE A 163 19.52 -34.00 -8.29
C ILE A 163 19.54 -34.42 -9.76
N GLY A 164 19.10 -33.53 -10.64
CA GLY A 164 18.97 -33.79 -12.07
C GLY A 164 20.14 -33.22 -12.87
N PHE A 165 20.78 -34.04 -13.71
CA PHE A 165 21.91 -33.68 -14.57
C PHE A 165 21.63 -34.01 -16.04
N LEU A 166 22.16 -33.19 -16.95
CA LEU A 166 22.34 -33.53 -18.37
C LEU A 166 23.58 -34.41 -18.57
N VAL A 167 23.45 -35.50 -19.33
CA VAL A 167 24.56 -36.38 -19.74
C VAL A 167 24.39 -36.86 -21.18
N SER A 168 25.46 -37.26 -21.85
CA SER A 168 25.36 -37.93 -23.14
C SER A 168 24.74 -39.32 -22.99
N LYS A 169 24.13 -39.81 -24.07
CA LYS A 169 23.62 -41.19 -24.14
C LYS A 169 24.70 -42.22 -23.85
N LYS A 170 25.91 -42.04 -24.42
CA LYS A 170 27.07 -42.92 -24.18
C LYS A 170 27.46 -42.97 -22.71
N PHE A 171 27.56 -41.83 -22.04
CA PHE A 171 27.91 -41.76 -20.62
C PHE A 171 26.87 -42.47 -19.75
N LYS A 172 25.59 -42.23 -20.03
CA LYS A 172 24.46 -42.90 -19.34
C LYS A 172 24.54 -44.41 -19.50
N ASP A 173 24.73 -44.90 -20.73
CA ASP A 173 24.73 -46.34 -21.01
C ASP A 173 25.93 -47.05 -20.35
N GLN A 174 27.10 -46.40 -20.31
CA GLN A 174 28.31 -46.92 -19.65
C GLN A 174 28.24 -46.91 -18.12
N ASN A 175 27.52 -45.96 -17.52
CA ASN A 175 27.46 -45.77 -16.08
C ASN A 175 26.12 -46.19 -15.44
N LYS A 176 25.31 -46.97 -16.18
CA LYS A 176 23.95 -47.37 -15.76
C LYS A 176 23.91 -48.10 -14.42
N SER A 177 24.94 -48.87 -14.09
CA SER A 177 25.08 -49.61 -12.83
C SER A 177 25.71 -48.80 -11.69
N LYS A 178 26.42 -47.70 -12.02
CA LYS A 178 27.18 -46.89 -11.07
C LYS A 178 26.29 -45.88 -10.32
N TYR A 179 25.33 -45.28 -11.01
CA TYR A 179 24.43 -44.28 -10.41
C TYR A 179 23.03 -44.88 -10.20
N ASN A 180 22.46 -44.68 -9.01
CA ASN A 180 21.07 -45.09 -8.71
C ASN A 180 20.06 -44.15 -9.42
N PHE A 181 19.83 -44.39 -10.70
CA PHE A 181 18.91 -43.62 -11.53
C PHE A 181 17.47 -43.74 -11.05
N VAL A 182 16.85 -42.62 -10.69
CA VAL A 182 15.45 -42.57 -10.22
C VAL A 182 14.49 -42.21 -11.35
N TYR A 183 14.96 -41.47 -12.36
CA TYR A 183 14.14 -41.00 -13.47
C TYR A 183 15.03 -40.65 -14.68
N ASP A 184 14.62 -41.04 -15.89
CA ASP A 184 15.32 -40.72 -17.13
C ASP A 184 14.35 -40.24 -18.23
N TYR A 185 14.72 -39.19 -18.96
CA TYR A 185 14.04 -38.82 -20.19
C TYR A 185 15.05 -38.53 -21.30
N PRO A 186 14.89 -39.14 -22.49
CA PRO A 186 15.73 -38.83 -23.63
C PRO A 186 15.48 -37.38 -24.06
N TYR A 187 16.58 -36.65 -24.23
CA TYR A 187 16.59 -35.25 -24.61
C TYR A 187 16.82 -35.17 -26.13
N LYS A 188 15.81 -34.74 -26.90
CA LYS A 188 15.92 -34.63 -28.37
C LYS A 188 16.56 -33.30 -28.79
N GLY A 189 17.73 -33.38 -29.41
CA GLY A 189 18.52 -32.30 -30.01
C GLY A 189 19.89 -32.84 -30.44
N GLU A 190 20.62 -32.13 -31.31
CA GLU A 190 22.04 -32.41 -31.54
C GLU A 190 22.89 -31.62 -30.53
N PRO A 191 23.78 -32.29 -29.76
CA PRO A 191 23.98 -33.74 -29.67
C PRO A 191 22.92 -34.45 -28.79
N GLU A 192 22.73 -35.77 -28.99
CA GLU A 192 21.77 -36.59 -28.21
C GLU A 192 22.12 -36.59 -26.71
N GLN A 193 21.27 -35.97 -25.90
CA GLN A 193 21.43 -35.86 -24.45
C GLN A 193 20.38 -36.67 -23.70
N ASN A 194 20.61 -36.92 -22.42
CA ASN A 194 19.65 -37.47 -21.48
C ASN A 194 19.63 -36.60 -20.23
N PHE A 195 18.44 -36.35 -19.69
CA PHE A 195 18.30 -35.75 -18.36
C PHE A 195 18.08 -36.88 -17.35
N ILE A 196 19.05 -37.08 -16.47
CA ILE A 196 19.08 -38.14 -15.47
C ILE A 196 18.89 -37.55 -14.07
N LYS A 197 18.20 -38.25 -13.16
CA LYS A 197 18.14 -37.89 -11.74
C LYS A 197 18.82 -38.93 -10.88
N ILE A 198 19.77 -38.50 -10.05
CA ILE A 198 20.42 -39.33 -9.05
C ILE A 198 19.87 -39.03 -7.66
N LYS A 199 19.88 -40.05 -6.79
CA LYS A 199 19.47 -39.95 -5.38
C LYS A 199 20.72 -39.86 -4.50
N VAL A 200 20.84 -38.79 -3.71
CA VAL A 200 22.00 -38.58 -2.82
C VAL A 200 21.57 -38.21 -1.40
N LYS A 201 22.34 -38.64 -0.40
CA LYS A 201 22.18 -38.16 1.00
C LYS A 201 23.07 -36.96 1.30
N ASN A 202 24.23 -36.87 0.66
CA ASN A 202 25.20 -35.79 0.82
C ASN A 202 25.72 -35.32 -0.55
N TRP A 203 26.17 -34.07 -0.61
CA TRP A 203 26.68 -33.50 -1.88
C TRP A 203 27.95 -34.21 -2.37
N SER A 204 28.76 -34.73 -1.45
CA SER A 204 29.97 -35.51 -1.73
C SER A 204 29.72 -36.82 -2.47
N GLU A 205 28.47 -37.29 -2.57
CA GLU A 205 28.10 -38.48 -3.35
C GLU A 205 28.01 -38.18 -4.86
N VAL A 206 28.04 -36.89 -5.25
CA VAL A 206 28.12 -36.47 -6.66
C VAL A 206 29.58 -36.48 -7.07
N ASP A 207 29.97 -37.44 -7.92
CA ASP A 207 31.36 -37.55 -8.36
C ASP A 207 31.76 -36.52 -9.43
N GLU A 208 33.07 -36.25 -9.52
CA GLU A 208 33.64 -35.27 -10.46
C GLU A 208 33.41 -35.68 -11.92
N GLU A 209 33.36 -36.98 -12.20
CA GLU A 209 33.13 -37.53 -13.53
C GLU A 209 31.76 -37.11 -14.08
N LEU A 210 30.69 -37.26 -13.27
CA LEU A 210 29.34 -36.82 -13.63
C LEU A 210 29.25 -35.30 -13.75
N ILE A 211 29.94 -34.57 -12.87
CA ILE A 211 30.01 -33.10 -12.91
C ILE A 211 30.62 -32.63 -14.24
N GLN A 212 31.71 -33.25 -14.67
CA GLN A 212 32.42 -32.84 -15.88
C GLN A 212 31.65 -33.19 -17.14
N GLU A 213 31.01 -34.36 -17.18
CA GLU A 213 30.08 -34.73 -18.25
C GLU A 213 28.93 -33.71 -18.32
N HIS A 214 28.35 -33.35 -17.17
CA HIS A 214 27.28 -32.38 -17.11
C HIS A 214 27.67 -31.02 -17.68
N LYS A 215 28.83 -30.48 -17.27
CA LYS A 215 29.36 -29.22 -17.80
C LYS A 215 29.50 -29.25 -19.33
N THR A 216 30.02 -30.36 -19.85
CA THR A 216 30.19 -30.57 -21.30
C THR A 216 28.86 -30.51 -22.03
N GLN A 217 27.86 -31.26 -21.54
CA GLN A 217 26.53 -31.29 -22.14
C GLN A 217 25.79 -29.95 -22.01
N PHE A 218 25.90 -29.30 -20.84
CA PHE A 218 25.31 -27.99 -20.60
C PHE A 218 25.85 -26.96 -21.62
N GLN A 219 27.16 -26.93 -21.83
CA GLN A 219 27.80 -26.00 -22.76
C GLN A 219 27.35 -26.20 -24.20
N LEU A 220 27.22 -27.45 -24.64
CA LEU A 220 26.70 -27.79 -25.97
C LEU A 220 25.27 -27.27 -26.15
N GLN A 221 24.41 -27.51 -25.15
CA GLN A 221 23.03 -27.05 -25.18
C GLN A 221 22.95 -25.51 -25.24
N TYR A 222 23.72 -24.82 -24.41
CA TYR A 222 23.76 -23.36 -24.38
C TYR A 222 24.21 -22.77 -25.72
N ASN A 223 25.28 -23.32 -26.31
CA ASN A 223 25.78 -22.87 -27.61
C ASN A 223 24.78 -23.05 -28.75
N ALA A 224 23.97 -24.11 -28.72
CA ALA A 224 22.95 -24.36 -29.73
C ALA A 224 21.81 -23.32 -29.71
N ILE A 225 21.50 -22.75 -28.55
CA ILE A 225 20.32 -21.88 -28.37
C ILE A 225 20.64 -20.39 -28.17
N LYS A 226 21.90 -20.03 -27.89
CA LYS A 226 22.32 -18.66 -27.52
C LYS A 226 21.94 -17.55 -28.51
N ASN A 227 21.68 -17.89 -29.78
CA ASN A 227 21.35 -16.95 -30.87
C ASN A 227 19.94 -17.16 -31.46
N SER A 228 19.07 -17.96 -30.82
CA SER A 228 17.74 -18.26 -31.37
C SER A 228 16.74 -17.10 -31.15
N LYS A 229 15.72 -16.95 -32.02
CA LYS A 229 14.60 -15.99 -31.80
C LYS A 229 13.85 -16.23 -30.48
N ARG A 230 13.83 -17.47 -29.98
CA ARG A 230 13.24 -17.82 -28.67
C ARG A 230 14.03 -17.24 -27.49
N THR A 231 15.33 -17.01 -27.65
CA THR A 231 16.16 -16.26 -26.69
C THR A 231 15.91 -14.75 -26.72
N GLN A 232 15.39 -14.18 -27.83
CA GLN A 232 14.98 -12.76 -27.90
C GLN A 232 13.65 -12.49 -27.19
N TRP A 233 12.68 -13.40 -27.24
CA TRP A 233 11.46 -13.32 -26.40
C TRP A 233 11.79 -13.31 -24.90
N ASN A 234 12.92 -13.91 -24.51
CA ASN A 234 13.41 -13.85 -23.13
C ASN A 234 14.01 -12.49 -22.74
N VAL A 235 14.35 -11.65 -23.72
CA VAL A 235 14.86 -10.27 -23.55
C VAL A 235 13.71 -9.27 -23.46
N GLU A 236 12.61 -9.48 -24.19
CA GLU A 236 11.41 -8.63 -24.14
C GLU A 236 10.58 -8.84 -22.85
N ALA A 237 10.59 -10.06 -22.30
CA ALA A 237 10.22 -10.30 -20.91
C ALA A 237 11.34 -9.81 -19.98
N ASN A 238 11.41 -8.49 -19.76
CA ASN A 238 12.36 -7.75 -18.94
C ASN A 238 12.35 -8.12 -17.42
N THR A 239 11.97 -9.35 -17.11
CA THR A 239 11.53 -9.84 -15.81
C THR A 239 11.83 -11.33 -15.64
N THR A 240 13.03 -11.81 -15.99
CA THR A 240 13.46 -13.14 -15.54
C THR A 240 14.65 -13.11 -14.57
N ASN A 241 14.26 -13.20 -13.28
CA ASN A 241 14.98 -13.72 -12.11
C ASN A 241 16.13 -12.91 -11.48
N ASN A 242 15.76 -11.84 -10.75
CA ASN A 242 16.60 -11.24 -9.70
C ASN A 242 17.00 -12.26 -8.61
N ALA A 243 16.18 -13.26 -8.33
CA ALA A 243 16.46 -14.23 -7.28
C ALA A 243 17.49 -15.31 -7.67
N LEU A 244 17.54 -15.75 -8.95
CA LEU A 244 18.60 -16.64 -9.45
C LEU A 244 19.94 -15.91 -9.46
N LYS A 245 19.94 -14.64 -9.94
CA LYS A 245 21.11 -13.75 -9.85
C LYS A 245 21.61 -13.62 -8.42
N TYR A 246 20.69 -13.44 -7.48
CA TYR A 246 20.99 -13.30 -6.07
C TYR A 246 21.57 -14.60 -5.46
N LEU A 247 20.88 -15.73 -5.61
CA LEU A 247 21.25 -17.01 -5.01
C LEU A 247 22.55 -17.57 -5.58
N MET A 248 22.73 -17.51 -6.90
CA MET A 248 23.88 -18.13 -7.55
C MET A 248 25.10 -17.21 -7.56
N PHE A 249 24.97 -15.92 -7.91
CA PHE A 249 26.13 -15.07 -8.23
C PHE A 249 26.69 -14.26 -7.07
N LYS A 250 25.95 -14.14 -5.95
CA LYS A 250 26.46 -13.42 -4.77
C LYS A 250 27.19 -14.29 -3.77
N ASN A 251 27.13 -15.62 -3.93
CA ASN A 251 27.73 -16.57 -2.99
C ASN A 251 27.38 -16.23 -1.52
N GLU A 252 26.16 -15.71 -1.30
CA GLU A 252 25.68 -15.28 0.02
C GLU A 252 25.26 -16.50 0.84
N ASN A 253 25.42 -16.42 2.17
CA ASN A 253 25.00 -17.49 3.07
C ASN A 253 23.50 -17.76 2.87
N ILE A 254 23.14 -18.98 2.47
CA ILE A 254 21.76 -19.39 2.21
C ILE A 254 20.94 -19.34 3.49
N GLU A 255 21.54 -19.58 4.67
CA GLU A 255 20.88 -19.35 5.96
C GLU A 255 20.44 -17.89 6.07
N LYS A 256 21.28 -16.95 5.66
CA LYS A 256 20.99 -15.51 5.68
C LYS A 256 19.94 -15.13 4.65
N PHE A 257 19.95 -15.77 3.47
CA PHE A 257 18.92 -15.57 2.44
C PHE A 257 17.55 -16.12 2.87
N MET A 258 17.53 -17.24 3.59
CA MET A 258 16.31 -17.89 4.09
C MET A 258 15.83 -17.20 5.38
N SER A 259 16.74 -16.70 6.23
CA SER A 259 16.41 -15.94 7.43
C SER A 259 15.94 -14.51 7.15
N GLN A 260 16.01 -14.05 5.90
CA GLN A 260 15.49 -12.76 5.45
C GLN A 260 13.96 -12.70 5.37
N SER A 261 13.24 -13.75 5.78
CA SER A 261 11.80 -13.67 6.07
C SER A 261 11.48 -12.81 7.30
N ASN A 262 12.51 -12.33 8.00
CA ASN A 262 12.39 -11.26 8.98
C ASN A 262 13.51 -10.21 8.80
N LYS A 263 13.09 -8.95 8.76
CA LYS A 263 13.81 -7.71 9.14
C LYS A 263 14.51 -6.84 8.07
N GLU A 264 13.99 -5.62 8.04
CA GLU A 264 14.71 -4.33 8.08
C GLU A 264 15.51 -3.90 6.84
N LYS A 265 15.01 -2.85 6.19
CA LYS A 265 15.85 -1.90 5.45
C LYS A 265 17.02 -1.52 6.39
N ASN A 266 18.28 -1.56 5.92
CA ASN A 266 19.41 -1.08 6.71
C ASN A 266 19.22 0.43 6.94
N ILE A 267 18.61 0.79 8.07
CA ILE A 267 18.42 2.18 8.47
C ILE A 267 19.72 2.61 9.12
N ILE A 268 20.37 3.60 8.52
CA ILE A 268 21.58 4.22 9.05
C ILE A 268 21.16 5.60 9.55
N ASP A 269 21.08 5.73 10.87
CA ASP A 269 20.79 7.01 11.48
C ASP A 269 22.04 7.91 11.46
N LEU A 270 21.89 9.05 10.79
CA LEU A 270 22.88 10.11 10.71
C LEU A 270 22.72 11.13 11.83
N SER A 271 21.77 10.97 12.76
CA SER A 271 21.36 11.82 13.91
C SER A 271 22.17 13.10 14.21
N LYS A 272 23.51 13.05 14.28
CA LYS A 272 24.41 14.23 14.39
C LYS A 272 25.62 14.25 13.43
N ASN A 273 25.83 13.20 12.63
CA ASN A 273 27.00 13.00 11.79
C ASN A 273 26.68 13.31 10.31
N ARG A 274 27.63 13.91 9.62
CA ARG A 274 27.52 14.26 8.20
C ARG A 274 27.86 13.05 7.35
N ILE A 275 27.44 13.09 6.09
CA ILE A 275 27.83 12.09 5.10
C ILE A 275 28.45 12.75 3.87
N TYR A 276 29.54 12.15 3.40
CA TYR A 276 30.34 12.67 2.30
C TYR A 276 30.47 11.67 1.14
N LYS A 277 30.69 12.20 -0.06
CA LYS A 277 31.32 11.47 -1.15
C LYS A 277 32.83 11.62 -1.02
N LEU A 278 33.57 10.53 -1.18
CA LEU A 278 35.03 10.53 -1.32
C LEU A 278 35.46 9.80 -2.60
N SER A 279 36.29 10.45 -3.43
CA SER A 279 36.87 9.83 -4.63
C SER A 279 38.36 9.53 -4.44
N MET A 280 38.71 8.26 -4.53
CA MET A 280 40.10 7.76 -4.53
C MET A 280 40.60 7.48 -5.96
N GLY A 281 39.89 7.97 -6.99
CA GLY A 281 40.22 7.73 -8.39
C GLY A 281 41.59 8.29 -8.81
N THR A 282 42.14 9.27 -8.10
CA THR A 282 43.46 9.87 -8.39
C THR A 282 44.57 8.81 -8.39
N PHE A 283 44.46 7.78 -7.55
CA PHE A 283 45.43 6.69 -7.46
C PHE A 283 45.36 5.70 -8.64
N LEU A 284 44.38 5.84 -9.53
CA LEU A 284 44.30 5.10 -10.81
C LEU A 284 45.02 5.83 -11.96
N LYS A 285 45.41 7.10 -11.78
CA LYS A 285 45.86 7.95 -12.90
C LYS A 285 47.23 7.57 -13.43
N THR A 286 48.23 7.45 -12.57
CA THR A 286 49.63 7.25 -13.00
C THR A 286 50.06 5.78 -12.92
N THR A 287 50.95 5.38 -13.83
CA THR A 287 51.51 4.03 -13.85
C THR A 287 52.32 3.74 -12.58
N ALA A 288 52.89 4.77 -11.94
CA ALA A 288 53.60 4.66 -10.67
C ALA A 288 52.67 4.19 -9.54
N TYR A 289 51.49 4.80 -9.37
CA TYR A 289 50.53 4.43 -8.32
C TYR A 289 49.95 3.03 -8.53
N ARG A 290 49.68 2.67 -9.78
CA ARG A 290 49.19 1.33 -10.16
C ARG A 290 50.23 0.25 -9.87
N LYS A 291 51.51 0.49 -10.18
CA LYS A 291 52.59 -0.47 -9.89
C LYS A 291 52.83 -0.66 -8.40
N ALA A 292 52.50 0.34 -7.57
CA ALA A 292 52.67 0.29 -6.12
C ALA A 292 51.47 -0.31 -5.36
N ASN A 293 50.38 -0.70 -6.05
CA ASN A 293 49.13 -1.22 -5.48
C ASN A 293 48.57 -0.38 -4.33
N LEU A 294 48.63 0.94 -4.45
CA LEU A 294 48.29 1.86 -3.35
C LEU A 294 46.85 1.71 -2.85
N LEU A 295 45.87 1.53 -3.76
CA LEU A 295 44.47 1.36 -3.36
C LEU A 295 44.24 0.09 -2.52
N GLU A 296 44.87 -1.03 -2.87
CA GLU A 296 44.78 -2.27 -2.09
C GLU A 296 45.44 -2.11 -0.72
N LYS A 297 46.57 -1.39 -0.65
CA LYS A 297 47.22 -1.07 0.62
C LYS A 297 46.33 -0.19 1.50
N PHE A 298 45.74 0.86 0.93
CA PHE A 298 44.82 1.75 1.66
C PHE A 298 43.59 0.98 2.15
N GLU A 299 43.00 0.13 1.32
CA GLU A 299 41.86 -0.70 1.71
C GLU A 299 42.25 -1.71 2.81
N GLY A 300 43.42 -2.34 2.71
CA GLY A 300 43.96 -3.25 3.72
C GLY A 300 44.20 -2.60 5.08
N HIS A 301 44.63 -1.33 5.09
CA HIS A 301 44.78 -0.52 6.30
C HIS A 301 43.50 0.24 6.71
N LYS A 302 42.43 0.15 5.93
CA LYS A 302 41.19 0.94 6.08
C LYS A 302 41.46 2.45 6.15
N TRP A 303 42.25 2.94 5.20
CA TRP A 303 42.63 4.34 5.07
C TRP A 303 41.88 5.00 3.92
N ALA A 304 41.14 6.05 4.24
CA ALA A 304 40.55 6.97 3.29
C ALA A 304 41.53 8.12 3.06
N VAL A 305 42.01 8.29 1.82
CA VAL A 305 43.17 9.16 1.52
C VAL A 305 42.76 10.34 0.63
N MET A 306 43.19 11.55 0.98
CA MET A 306 42.89 12.80 0.28
C MET A 306 44.10 13.76 0.31
N GLY A 307 44.33 14.49 -0.78
CA GLY A 307 45.39 15.52 -0.84
C GLY A 307 45.00 16.78 -0.06
N ARG A 308 45.97 17.44 0.61
CA ARG A 308 45.74 18.73 1.30
C ARG A 308 45.45 19.86 0.31
N TYR A 309 46.19 19.91 -0.79
CA TYR A 309 46.07 20.96 -1.79
C TYR A 309 45.29 20.46 -3.00
N THR A 310 43.97 20.59 -2.95
CA THR A 310 43.06 20.23 -4.06
C THR A 310 42.22 21.44 -4.45
N GLY A 311 41.78 21.50 -5.71
CA GLY A 311 40.90 22.57 -6.18
C GLY A 311 39.56 22.66 -5.43
N ASN A 312 38.96 23.85 -5.42
CA ASN A 312 37.67 24.16 -4.77
C ASN A 312 37.65 23.86 -3.25
N ASN A 313 38.77 24.09 -2.55
CA ASN A 313 38.92 23.94 -1.09
C ASN A 313 38.60 22.53 -0.54
N GLN A 314 38.56 21.49 -1.38
CA GLN A 314 38.13 20.15 -0.94
C GLN A 314 39.06 19.51 0.11
N GLY A 315 40.36 19.75 0.01
CA GLY A 315 41.37 19.29 0.97
C GLY A 315 41.30 20.04 2.29
N GLU A 316 40.91 21.31 2.26
CA GLU A 316 40.63 22.11 3.45
C GLU A 316 39.37 21.61 4.16
N ASN A 317 38.28 21.38 3.42
CA ASN A 317 37.05 20.79 3.96
C ASN A 317 37.28 19.37 4.53
N TRP A 318 38.10 18.56 3.87
CA TRP A 318 38.50 17.25 4.38
C TRP A 318 39.25 17.33 5.72
N MET A 319 40.11 18.35 5.90
CA MET A 319 40.85 18.54 7.14
C MET A 319 40.00 19.15 8.25
N ASN A 320 39.19 20.15 7.92
CA ASN A 320 38.54 21.02 8.89
C ASN A 320 37.05 20.68 9.15
N GLU A 321 36.34 20.13 8.17
CA GLU A 321 34.89 19.89 8.29
C GLU A 321 34.52 18.45 8.63
N ALA A 322 35.29 17.46 8.16
CA ALA A 322 35.04 16.05 8.46
C ALA A 322 35.57 15.69 9.85
N VAL A 323 34.75 15.02 10.66
CA VAL A 323 35.12 14.60 12.02
C VAL A 323 34.97 13.09 12.23
N ILE A 324 35.46 12.60 13.37
CA ILE A 324 35.25 11.21 13.79
C ILE A 324 33.74 10.98 13.96
N GLY A 325 33.23 9.87 13.40
CA GLY A 325 31.80 9.55 13.41
C GLY A 325 31.06 9.93 12.13
N ASP A 326 31.62 10.83 11.30
CA ASP A 326 31.07 11.14 9.98
C ASP A 326 31.16 9.96 9.02
N TYR A 327 30.20 9.89 8.11
CA TYR A 327 30.10 8.84 7.11
C TYR A 327 30.69 9.29 5.78
N ALA A 328 31.18 8.35 4.98
CA ALA A 328 31.47 8.61 3.59
C ALA A 328 31.21 7.38 2.73
N TYR A 329 30.81 7.58 1.48
CA TYR A 329 30.88 6.52 0.50
C TYR A 329 32.08 6.74 -0.43
N ILE A 330 32.85 5.67 -0.67
CA ILE A 330 34.08 5.72 -1.43
C ILE A 330 33.81 5.33 -2.89
N THR A 331 34.39 6.10 -3.81
CA THR A 331 34.39 5.85 -5.26
C THR A 331 35.81 5.68 -5.78
N CYS A 332 35.99 4.74 -6.71
CA CYS A 332 37.24 4.50 -7.42
C CYS A 332 37.07 4.91 -8.89
N GLY A 333 37.06 6.22 -9.15
CA GLY A 333 36.73 6.77 -10.47
C GLY A 333 35.22 6.89 -10.72
N ARG A 334 34.81 7.05 -11.98
CA ARG A 334 33.42 7.35 -12.37
C ARG A 334 32.45 6.16 -12.31
N ASN A 335 32.98 4.93 -12.35
CA ASN A 335 32.18 3.75 -12.66
C ASN A 335 32.15 2.70 -11.54
N LYS A 336 32.81 2.95 -10.40
CA LYS A 336 32.99 1.93 -9.35
C LYS A 336 32.82 2.51 -7.94
N LEU A 337 31.88 1.95 -7.18
CA LEU A 337 31.74 2.12 -5.73
C LEU A 337 32.62 1.12 -4.98
N SER A 338 33.07 1.52 -3.80
CA SER A 338 33.92 0.68 -2.95
C SER A 338 33.21 0.33 -1.64
N HIS A 339 33.05 1.28 -0.71
CA HIS A 339 32.46 1.04 0.62
C HIS A 339 31.66 2.25 1.09
N LEU A 340 30.62 2.01 1.89
CA LEU A 340 30.06 2.99 2.81
C LEU A 340 30.76 2.82 4.15
N ILE A 341 31.39 3.88 4.62
CA ILE A 341 32.32 3.88 5.74
C ILE A 341 31.94 4.91 6.79
N ARG A 342 32.47 4.75 8.00
CA ARG A 342 32.42 5.75 9.07
C ARG A 342 33.84 6.05 9.53
N PHE A 343 34.21 7.32 9.62
CA PHE A 343 35.55 7.73 10.03
C PHE A 343 35.77 7.45 11.50
N THR A 344 36.92 6.84 11.82
CA THR A 344 37.32 6.47 13.18
C THR A 344 38.52 7.28 13.68
N SER A 345 39.13 8.10 12.83
CA SER A 345 40.22 9.00 13.23
C SER A 345 40.10 10.41 12.63
N ASN A 346 40.78 11.35 13.28
CA ASN A 346 41.11 12.62 12.68
C ASN A 346 42.09 12.44 11.50
N SER A 347 42.25 13.47 10.68
CA SER A 347 43.17 13.46 9.55
C SER A 347 44.63 13.31 10.04
N LYS A 348 45.36 12.35 9.48
CA LYS A 348 46.76 12.02 9.80
C LYS A 348 47.63 12.18 8.55
N GLU A 349 48.92 12.46 8.74
CA GLU A 349 49.89 12.45 7.64
C GLU A 349 50.19 11.02 7.19
N LEU A 350 50.27 10.80 5.87
CA LEU A 350 50.68 9.50 5.36
C LEU A 350 52.12 9.16 5.78
N PRO A 351 52.44 7.87 6.02
CA PRO A 351 53.80 7.43 6.24
C PRO A 351 54.73 7.89 5.12
N LYS A 352 55.95 8.32 5.49
CA LYS A 352 56.94 8.91 4.58
C LYS A 352 57.21 8.03 3.35
N GLU A 353 57.28 6.72 3.53
CA GLU A 353 57.45 5.74 2.45
C GLU A 353 56.34 5.77 1.38
N ILE A 354 55.09 6.03 1.79
CA ILE A 354 53.95 6.15 0.87
C ILE A 354 53.94 7.53 0.23
N ASN A 355 54.26 8.57 1.01
CA ASN A 355 54.30 9.94 0.51
C ASN A 355 55.39 10.13 -0.57
N ASP A 356 56.53 9.47 -0.40
CA ASP A 356 57.64 9.45 -1.37
C ASP A 356 57.24 8.79 -2.71
N ILE A 357 56.38 7.76 -2.68
CA ILE A 357 55.80 7.13 -3.89
C ILE A 357 54.84 8.10 -4.61
N ILE A 358 54.15 8.96 -3.86
CA ILE A 358 53.12 9.86 -4.41
C ILE A 358 53.74 11.13 -5.01
N GLY A 359 54.93 11.55 -4.58
CA GLY A 359 55.76 12.50 -5.33
C GLY A 359 55.22 13.94 -5.40
N ASN A 360 55.07 14.58 -4.23
CA ASN A 360 54.93 16.04 -4.06
C ASN A 360 53.51 16.63 -4.07
N SER A 361 52.60 16.04 -3.30
CA SER A 361 51.44 16.72 -2.74
C SER A 361 51.21 16.17 -1.34
N GLU A 362 51.06 17.02 -0.33
CA GLU A 362 50.85 16.56 1.05
C GLU A 362 49.53 15.79 1.14
N PHE A 363 49.57 14.46 1.09
CA PHE A 363 48.39 13.61 1.25
C PHE A 363 48.19 13.27 2.72
N THR A 364 46.93 13.24 3.12
CA THR A 364 46.49 12.85 4.46
C THR A 364 45.53 11.69 4.36
N TYR A 365 45.39 10.95 5.46
CA TYR A 365 44.42 9.86 5.55
C TYR A 365 43.60 9.94 6.83
N ARG A 366 42.42 9.33 6.78
CA ARG A 366 41.61 9.00 7.96
C ARG A 366 41.41 7.50 7.99
N GLU A 367 41.50 6.93 9.18
CA GLU A 367 41.05 5.56 9.42
C GLU A 367 39.53 5.51 9.39
N TYR A 368 39.00 4.38 8.94
CA TYR A 368 37.58 4.15 8.89
C TYR A 368 37.21 2.73 9.28
N GLU A 369 35.95 2.54 9.62
CA GLU A 369 35.31 1.23 9.64
C GLU A 369 34.31 1.11 8.48
N ILE A 370 34.10 -0.12 8.03
CA ILE A 370 33.17 -0.41 6.94
C ILE A 370 31.80 -0.63 7.55
N ILE A 371 30.84 0.19 7.14
CA ILE A 371 29.43 0.08 7.55
C ILE A 371 28.70 -0.87 6.59
N LEU A 372 28.82 -0.60 5.29
CA LEU A 372 28.23 -1.46 4.26
C LEU A 372 29.14 -1.58 3.04
N LYS A 373 29.06 -2.74 2.38
CA LYS A 373 29.58 -2.95 1.04
C LYS A 373 28.46 -2.74 0.02
N PRO A 374 28.73 -2.15 -1.15
CA PRO A 374 27.71 -1.95 -2.16
C PRO A 374 27.17 -3.30 -2.65
N PHE A 375 25.86 -3.41 -2.70
CA PHE A 375 25.14 -4.49 -3.35
C PHE A 375 25.41 -4.52 -4.87
N ILE A 376 25.53 -3.35 -5.51
CA ILE A 376 25.97 -3.19 -6.89
C ILE A 376 27.08 -2.16 -6.88
N ASP A 377 28.26 -2.47 -7.42
CA ASP A 377 29.41 -1.56 -7.41
C ASP A 377 29.55 -0.76 -8.71
N ASN A 378 28.92 -1.20 -9.80
CA ASN A 378 28.99 -0.55 -11.12
C ASN A 378 28.00 0.62 -11.24
N THR A 379 28.53 1.84 -11.38
CA THR A 379 27.74 3.08 -11.42
C THR A 379 27.54 3.65 -12.82
N ARG A 380 27.68 2.84 -13.89
CA ARG A 380 27.51 3.30 -15.29
C ARG A 380 26.22 4.06 -15.56
N SER A 381 25.12 3.69 -14.89
CA SER A 381 23.82 4.38 -15.01
C SER A 381 23.82 5.82 -14.49
N LEU A 382 24.78 6.17 -13.61
CA LEU A 382 24.90 7.48 -12.98
C LEU A 382 25.92 8.40 -13.66
N VAL A 383 26.66 7.91 -14.68
CA VAL A 383 27.83 8.61 -15.27
C VAL A 383 27.48 9.91 -15.99
N ASN A 384 26.25 10.01 -16.51
CA ASN A 384 25.77 11.21 -17.20
C ASN A 384 25.11 12.24 -16.26
N ASP A 385 24.95 11.90 -14.98
CA ASP A 385 24.38 12.80 -13.99
C ASP A 385 25.44 13.79 -13.47
N LYS A 386 25.13 15.08 -13.51
CA LYS A 386 26.08 16.15 -13.22
C LYS A 386 26.17 16.55 -11.74
N ARG A 387 25.44 15.88 -10.83
CA ARG A 387 25.48 16.18 -9.39
C ARG A 387 26.86 15.89 -8.81
N ASP A 388 27.36 16.83 -8.02
CA ASP A 388 28.73 16.82 -7.49
C ASP A 388 28.99 15.73 -6.44
N TRP A 389 27.94 15.35 -5.70
CA TRP A 389 27.94 14.26 -4.73
C TRP A 389 27.64 12.88 -5.30
N LEU A 390 27.41 12.70 -6.61
CA LEU A 390 27.33 11.39 -7.27
C LEU A 390 28.72 10.93 -7.80
N PRO A 391 28.95 9.62 -8.05
CA PRO A 391 30.24 9.11 -8.52
C PRO A 391 30.78 9.88 -9.74
N SER A 392 31.92 10.56 -9.57
CA SER A 392 32.49 11.39 -10.63
C SER A 392 34.00 11.54 -10.50
N GLY A 393 34.65 11.79 -11.64
CA GLY A 393 36.05 12.22 -11.76
C GLY A 393 37.09 11.38 -11.00
N TYR A 394 38.22 12.04 -10.70
CA TYR A 394 39.35 11.45 -9.97
C TYR A 394 39.56 12.09 -8.58
N SER A 395 39.02 13.29 -8.34
CA SER A 395 39.20 14.03 -7.10
C SER A 395 37.88 14.74 -6.75
N THR A 396 37.20 14.26 -5.71
CA THR A 396 36.02 14.93 -5.15
C THR A 396 35.81 14.48 -3.71
N PHE A 397 35.83 15.44 -2.78
CA PHE A 397 35.29 15.32 -1.44
C PHE A 397 34.13 16.30 -1.29
N LYS A 398 32.91 15.81 -1.01
CA LYS A 398 31.71 16.66 -0.99
C LYS A 398 30.67 16.15 -0.01
N GLU A 399 30.14 17.03 0.84
CA GLU A 399 29.01 16.70 1.73
C GLU A 399 27.74 16.45 0.91
N ILE A 400 27.01 15.39 1.27
CA ILE A 400 25.69 15.08 0.71
C ILE A 400 24.64 15.75 1.61
N LYS A 401 24.04 16.84 1.13
CA LYS A 401 23.04 17.59 1.90
C LYS A 401 21.63 17.00 1.79
N ASN A 402 21.22 16.61 0.59
CA ASN A 402 19.90 16.03 0.33
C ASN A 402 19.92 14.51 0.52
N ILE A 403 19.65 14.07 1.75
CA ILE A 403 19.71 12.66 2.15
C ILE A 403 18.59 11.84 1.50
N GLU A 404 17.39 12.41 1.34
CA GLU A 404 16.26 11.74 0.73
C GLU A 404 16.52 11.40 -0.75
N GLU A 405 17.03 12.38 -1.49
CA GLU A 405 17.41 12.18 -2.89
C GLU A 405 18.58 11.20 -3.03
N ALA A 406 19.58 11.30 -2.15
CA ALA A 406 20.71 10.37 -2.15
C ALA A 406 20.28 8.94 -1.79
N ASN A 407 19.26 8.78 -0.93
CA ASN A 407 18.65 7.47 -0.66
C ASN A 407 18.06 6.87 -1.93
N LYS A 408 17.25 7.64 -2.66
CA LYS A 408 16.59 7.16 -3.88
C LYS A 408 17.58 6.76 -4.98
N LEU A 409 18.64 7.54 -5.16
CA LEU A 409 19.53 7.39 -6.32
C LEU A 409 20.77 6.57 -6.05
N LEU A 410 21.25 6.51 -4.81
CA LEU A 410 22.52 5.88 -4.46
C LEU A 410 22.37 4.84 -3.34
N PHE A 411 21.88 5.20 -2.16
CA PHE A 411 21.95 4.30 -1.01
C PHE A 411 20.95 3.13 -1.07
N GLN A 412 19.72 3.34 -1.55
CA GLN A 412 18.77 2.25 -1.74
C GLN A 412 19.17 1.34 -2.91
N PRO A 413 19.50 1.84 -4.12
CA PRO A 413 19.79 0.97 -5.25
C PRO A 413 21.14 0.26 -5.14
N PHE A 414 22.16 0.93 -4.58
CA PHE A 414 23.53 0.42 -4.57
C PHE A 414 23.96 -0.14 -3.23
N TYR A 415 23.39 0.30 -2.09
CA TYR A 415 23.75 -0.20 -0.75
C TYR A 415 22.61 -0.92 -0.03
N GLN A 416 21.38 -0.90 -0.58
CA GLN A 416 20.17 -1.39 0.09
C GLN A 416 19.97 -0.79 1.49
N ALA A 417 20.34 0.48 1.65
CA ALA A 417 20.27 1.23 2.89
C ALA A 417 19.40 2.48 2.76
N ILE A 418 18.84 2.92 3.88
CA ILE A 418 18.16 4.20 4.02
C ILE A 418 18.89 4.98 5.09
N LEU A 419 19.46 6.12 4.71
CA LEU A 419 20.01 7.08 5.64
C LEU A 419 18.88 7.92 6.22
N LEU A 420 18.82 8.07 7.53
CA LEU A 420 17.89 8.99 8.19
C LEU A 420 18.67 10.16 8.76
N ARG A 421 18.19 11.38 8.58
CA ARG A 421 18.69 12.56 9.30
C ARG A 421 17.51 13.01 10.15
N ASN A 422 17.65 12.96 11.47
CA ASN A 422 16.64 13.54 12.36
C ASN A 422 16.66 15.06 12.16
N ASN A 423 15.94 15.53 11.15
CA ASN A 423 15.55 16.92 11.03
C ASN A 423 14.51 17.14 12.13
N ASN A 424 14.97 17.45 13.34
CA ASN A 424 14.22 18.09 14.44
C ASN A 424 15.12 18.13 15.68
N ILE A 425 16.10 19.05 15.70
CA ILE A 425 16.60 19.57 16.97
C ILE A 425 15.75 20.81 17.25
N GLU A 426 14.57 20.58 17.83
CA GLU A 426 13.95 21.56 18.71
C GLU A 426 14.48 21.34 20.12
N ASN A 427 14.78 22.43 20.82
CA ASN A 427 15.37 22.55 22.16
C ASN A 427 15.12 21.36 23.11
N LEU A 428 16.11 20.47 23.24
CA LEU A 428 16.19 19.52 24.35
C LEU A 428 16.51 20.28 25.63
N ILE A 429 15.70 20.09 26.67
CA ILE A 429 15.91 20.67 27.99
C ILE A 429 16.11 19.56 29.02
N ASN A 430 17.06 19.74 29.95
CA ASN A 430 17.22 18.80 31.05
C ASN A 430 16.15 19.07 32.12
N VAL A 431 15.21 18.14 32.28
CA VAL A 431 14.04 18.32 33.16
C VAL A 431 14.21 17.69 34.54
N LYS A 432 15.38 17.11 34.86
CA LYS A 432 15.61 16.35 36.10
C LYS A 432 15.33 17.17 37.36
N LYS A 433 15.85 18.40 37.41
CA LYS A 433 15.66 19.29 38.57
C LYS A 433 14.19 19.67 38.75
N GLU A 434 13.53 20.05 37.66
CA GLU A 434 12.11 20.40 37.67
C GLU A 434 11.23 19.21 38.04
N PHE A 435 11.61 18.00 37.66
CA PHE A 435 10.91 16.79 38.07
C PHE A 435 11.04 16.53 39.58
N ILE A 436 12.21 16.73 40.18
CA ILE A 436 12.40 16.59 41.63
C ILE A 436 11.50 17.60 42.35
N ASP A 437 11.51 18.86 41.93
CA ASP A 437 10.68 19.91 42.51
C ASP A 437 9.19 19.58 42.37
N TRP A 438 8.76 19.08 41.21
CA TRP A 438 7.40 18.63 40.96
C TRP A 438 7.01 17.44 41.85
N LEU A 439 7.92 16.46 42.00
CA LEU A 439 7.68 15.26 42.80
C LEU A 439 7.42 15.64 44.26
N LEU A 440 8.21 16.55 44.83
CA LEU A 440 8.09 17.02 46.20
C LEU A 440 6.80 17.81 46.49
N GLN A 441 6.21 18.45 45.48
CA GLN A 441 4.97 19.21 45.61
C GLN A 441 3.69 18.33 45.57
N ASN A 442 3.80 17.05 45.21
CA ASN A 442 2.66 16.15 45.12
C ASN A 442 2.41 15.39 46.46
N PRO A 443 1.20 15.43 47.05
CA PRO A 443 0.93 15.02 48.44
C PRO A 443 1.08 13.52 48.78
N ARG A 444 1.53 12.68 47.83
CA ARG A 444 1.81 11.24 48.01
C ARG A 444 3.30 10.89 47.90
N SER A 445 4.20 11.85 47.69
CA SER A 445 5.64 11.61 47.60
C SER A 445 6.27 11.69 49.00
N ASN A 446 6.57 10.53 49.58
CA ASN A 446 7.50 10.42 50.71
C ASN A 446 8.71 9.56 50.31
N TYR A 447 9.13 9.70 49.05
CA TYR A 447 10.25 8.94 48.52
C TYR A 447 11.54 9.49 49.12
N PHE A 448 12.33 8.61 49.75
CA PHE A 448 13.58 8.98 50.41
C PHE A 448 13.43 10.10 51.46
N ASN A 449 12.30 10.15 52.18
CA ASN A 449 11.99 11.23 53.14
C ASN A 449 12.11 12.63 52.54
N ASN A 450 11.89 12.76 51.23
CA ASN A 450 11.99 14.02 50.49
C ASN A 450 13.40 14.65 50.50
N ASP A 451 14.43 13.82 50.67
CA ASP A 451 15.84 14.23 50.52
C ASP A 451 16.18 14.45 49.04
N VAL A 452 16.38 15.72 48.68
CA VAL A 452 16.66 16.19 47.30
C VAL A 452 17.99 15.63 46.77
N GLU A 453 19.04 15.59 47.59
CA GLU A 453 20.35 15.11 47.14
C GLU A 453 20.32 13.60 46.88
N LEU A 454 19.61 12.86 47.74
CA LEU A 454 19.45 11.43 47.60
C LEU A 454 18.57 11.09 46.38
N LEU A 455 17.46 11.81 46.18
CA LEU A 455 16.62 11.69 44.99
C LEU A 455 17.41 11.94 43.71
N ASN A 456 18.19 13.03 43.64
CA ASN A 456 18.99 13.35 42.47
C ASN A 456 20.00 12.25 42.13
N ARG A 457 20.69 11.70 43.15
CA ARG A 457 21.66 10.60 42.97
C ARG A 457 21.01 9.33 42.45
N TYR A 458 19.86 8.96 42.99
CA TYR A 458 19.12 7.77 42.53
C TYR A 458 18.54 7.97 41.12
N LEU A 459 18.09 9.17 40.74
CA LEU A 459 17.64 9.43 39.37
C LEU A 459 18.80 9.30 38.36
N ASP A 460 20.01 9.74 38.72
CA ASP A 460 21.20 9.52 37.89
C ASP A 460 21.52 8.03 37.74
N GLU A 461 21.43 7.26 38.83
CA GLU A 461 21.59 5.81 38.78
C GLU A 461 20.52 5.15 37.90
N TYR A 462 19.25 5.57 38.02
CA TYR A 462 18.17 5.00 37.20
C TYR A 462 18.38 5.28 35.71
N ASN A 463 18.91 6.46 35.35
CA ASN A 463 19.19 6.84 33.97
C ASN A 463 20.16 5.86 33.29
N THR A 464 21.11 5.28 34.04
CA THR A 464 22.13 4.37 33.50
C THR A 464 21.56 3.07 32.92
N TYR A 465 20.31 2.72 33.26
CA TYR A 465 19.63 1.55 32.73
C TYR A 465 18.93 1.80 31.37
N PHE A 466 19.08 2.99 30.80
CA PHE A 466 18.48 3.40 29.53
C PHE A 466 19.55 3.75 28.49
N ASP A 467 19.32 3.37 27.23
CA ASP A 467 20.22 3.68 26.10
C ASP A 467 20.14 5.16 25.66
N MET A 468 19.38 5.99 26.38
CA MET A 468 19.21 7.42 26.14
C MET A 468 19.05 8.16 27.47
N ASP A 469 19.43 9.44 27.53
CA ASP A 469 19.18 10.26 28.72
C ASP A 469 17.68 10.55 28.84
N ILE A 470 17.03 9.90 29.80
CA ILE A 470 15.59 10.05 30.00
C ILE A 470 15.21 11.43 30.52
N PHE A 471 16.17 12.24 31.00
CA PHE A 471 15.94 13.58 31.50
C PHE A 471 16.24 14.68 30.49
N GLU A 472 16.82 14.38 29.32
CA GLU A 472 16.93 15.32 28.20
C GLU A 472 15.70 15.24 27.31
N VAL A 473 14.74 16.14 27.56
CA VAL A 473 13.38 16.06 27.01
C VAL A 473 13.02 17.29 26.18
N SER A 474 12.30 17.08 25.09
CA SER A 474 11.64 18.09 24.25
C SER A 474 10.19 17.68 23.98
N LYS A 475 9.38 18.61 23.45
CA LYS A 475 7.99 18.34 23.05
C LYS A 475 7.87 17.21 22.00
N SER A 476 8.90 17.00 21.20
CA SER A 476 8.92 15.99 20.14
C SER A 476 9.49 14.63 20.56
N ASN A 477 10.25 14.52 21.67
CA ASN A 477 10.86 13.26 22.10
C ASN A 477 10.27 12.64 23.38
N TYR A 478 9.47 13.38 24.16
CA TYR A 478 9.02 12.90 25.48
C TYR A 478 8.20 11.60 25.40
N PHE A 479 7.43 11.39 24.32
CA PHE A 479 6.75 10.13 24.05
C PHE A 479 7.71 8.94 23.87
N ASN A 480 8.86 9.16 23.22
CA ASN A 480 9.88 8.13 23.03
C ASN A 480 10.55 7.79 24.37
N ILE A 481 10.74 8.78 25.25
CA ILE A 481 11.27 8.58 26.60
C ILE A 481 10.28 7.76 27.44
N ILE A 482 8.98 8.10 27.42
CA ILE A 482 7.93 7.31 28.08
C ILE A 482 7.91 5.87 27.53
N LYS A 483 8.12 5.68 26.22
CA LYS A 483 8.19 4.36 25.62
C LYS A 483 9.41 3.57 26.10
N ALA A 484 10.60 4.20 26.15
CA ALA A 484 11.82 3.58 26.66
C ALA A 484 11.66 3.15 28.12
N ILE A 485 11.05 4.00 28.96
CA ILE A 485 10.72 3.66 30.35
C ILE A 485 9.72 2.50 30.41
N ASN A 486 8.70 2.44 29.54
CA ASN A 486 7.77 1.31 29.52
C ASN A 486 8.42 -0.01 29.11
N GLU A 487 9.32 0.02 28.13
CA GLU A 487 10.02 -1.18 27.65
C GLU A 487 10.94 -1.75 28.73
N VAL A 488 11.71 -0.89 29.40
CA VAL A 488 12.65 -1.30 30.45
C VAL A 488 11.94 -1.56 31.79
N ALA A 489 11.00 -0.72 32.23
CA ALA A 489 10.42 -0.88 33.56
C ALA A 489 9.21 -1.85 33.62
N TYR A 490 8.56 -2.16 32.50
CA TYR A 490 7.26 -2.87 32.51
C TYR A 490 7.12 -4.06 31.54
N LYS A 491 7.83 -4.12 30.41
CA LYS A 491 7.61 -5.19 29.40
C LYS A 491 8.55 -6.38 29.51
N ASN A 492 9.81 -6.16 29.89
CA ASN A 492 10.82 -7.21 29.86
C ASN A 492 11.14 -7.70 31.28
N GLU A 493 10.37 -8.67 31.79
CA GLU A 493 10.37 -9.09 33.21
C GLU A 493 11.74 -9.53 33.78
N ASP A 494 12.72 -9.76 32.90
CA ASP A 494 14.02 -10.35 33.23
C ASP A 494 15.22 -9.38 33.08
N ASN A 495 14.98 -8.08 32.88
CA ASN A 495 16.05 -7.09 32.76
C ASN A 495 16.59 -6.57 34.11
N ASP A 496 17.78 -5.96 34.05
CA ASP A 496 18.54 -5.53 35.23
C ASP A 496 17.82 -4.43 36.03
N PHE A 497 17.10 -3.52 35.35
CA PHE A 497 16.31 -2.48 36.00
C PHE A 497 15.14 -3.07 36.83
N ILE A 498 14.41 -4.06 36.31
CA ILE A 498 13.32 -4.72 37.05
C ILE A 498 13.88 -5.53 38.22
N LYS A 499 15.02 -6.19 38.04
CA LYS A 499 15.71 -6.91 39.12
C LYS A 499 16.15 -5.96 40.22
N TYR A 500 16.73 -4.83 39.86
CA TYR A 500 17.09 -3.74 40.79
C TYR A 500 15.85 -3.18 41.49
N SER A 501 14.82 -2.83 40.72
CA SER A 501 13.56 -2.28 41.25
C SER A 501 12.82 -3.24 42.18
N LYS A 502 12.89 -4.57 41.96
CA LYS A 502 12.33 -5.58 42.86
C LYS A 502 13.05 -5.62 44.22
N ARG A 503 14.37 -5.41 44.23
CA ARG A 503 15.19 -5.39 45.45
C ARG A 503 14.99 -4.10 46.25
N GLU A 504 14.85 -2.99 45.56
CA GLU A 504 14.61 -1.68 46.16
C GLU A 504 13.16 -1.52 46.64
N SER A 505 12.94 -1.74 47.93
CA SER A 505 11.76 -1.34 48.72
C SER A 505 10.47 -1.25 47.90
N THR A 506 9.94 -2.40 47.48
CA THR A 506 8.63 -2.55 46.80
C THR A 506 8.49 -1.75 45.51
N HIS A 507 9.40 -1.91 44.55
CA HIS A 507 9.31 -1.28 43.23
C HIS A 507 9.43 0.25 43.23
N ARG A 508 10.14 0.82 44.22
CA ARG A 508 10.31 2.27 44.35
C ARG A 508 10.82 2.96 43.07
N PRO A 509 11.85 2.47 42.35
CA PRO A 509 12.32 3.10 41.11
C PRO A 509 11.24 3.16 40.02
N ARG A 510 10.48 2.07 39.87
CA ARG A 510 9.35 1.97 38.93
C ARG A 510 8.18 2.86 39.33
N ALA A 511 7.95 3.07 40.62
CA ALA A 511 6.96 4.02 41.11
C ALA A 511 7.37 5.46 40.79
N ILE A 512 8.64 5.83 41.01
CA ILE A 512 9.17 7.18 40.74
C ILE A 512 9.14 7.50 39.24
N LEU A 513 9.58 6.59 38.37
CA LEU A 513 9.56 6.79 36.91
C LEU A 513 8.21 6.49 36.24
N GLY A 514 7.23 6.00 37.00
CA GLY A 514 5.99 5.43 36.47
C GLY A 514 4.89 6.43 36.13
N LYS A 515 3.71 5.87 35.79
CA LYS A 515 2.51 6.59 35.32
C LYS A 515 2.09 7.75 36.22
N ASP A 516 2.13 7.56 37.54
CA ASP A 516 1.62 8.53 38.51
C ASP A 516 2.62 9.66 38.84
N ASN A 517 3.90 9.51 38.46
CA ASN A 517 4.97 10.44 38.77
C ASN A 517 5.64 10.96 37.48
N TYR A 518 6.78 10.40 37.06
CA TYR A 518 7.55 10.98 35.96
C TYR A 518 6.77 11.08 34.64
N TYR A 519 5.91 10.11 34.32
CA TYR A 519 5.07 10.20 33.11
C TYR A 519 4.07 11.34 33.21
N LYS A 520 3.44 11.50 34.38
CA LYS A 520 2.49 12.57 34.64
C LYS A 520 3.18 13.93 34.56
N PHE A 521 4.38 14.05 35.11
CA PHE A 521 5.21 15.25 34.98
C PHE A 521 5.52 15.58 33.50
N LEU A 522 6.00 14.61 32.73
CA LEU A 522 6.30 14.81 31.30
C LEU A 522 5.05 15.18 30.50
N ASN A 523 3.92 14.52 30.76
CA ASN A 523 2.64 14.85 30.12
C ASN A 523 2.11 16.22 30.53
N GLN A 524 2.28 16.65 31.78
CA GLN A 524 1.88 17.99 32.20
C GLN A 524 2.78 19.08 31.62
N LYS A 525 4.07 18.78 31.46
CA LYS A 525 5.06 19.72 30.96
C LYS A 525 5.04 19.88 29.44
N PHE A 526 4.81 18.79 28.72
CA PHE A 526 4.92 18.74 27.25
C PHE A 526 3.65 18.25 26.54
N GLY A 527 2.69 17.69 27.26
CA GLY A 527 1.41 17.28 26.69
C GLY A 527 0.47 18.47 26.55
N GLU A 528 -0.17 18.58 25.38
CA GLU A 528 -1.24 19.53 25.16
C GLU A 528 -2.46 19.14 26.00
N THR A 529 -2.97 20.09 26.77
CA THR A 529 -4.28 19.95 27.40
C THR A 529 -5.32 19.92 26.30
N ASN A 530 -5.84 18.74 25.97
CA ASN A 530 -7.26 18.55 25.71
C ASN A 530 -7.66 17.07 25.90
N ASN A 531 -8.83 16.92 26.51
CA ASN A 531 -9.42 15.67 26.94
C ASN A 531 -9.64 14.66 25.80
N ASN A 532 -9.58 13.38 26.20
CA ASN A 532 -9.97 12.16 25.48
C ASN A 532 -8.89 11.42 24.67
N ASP A 533 -8.29 10.45 25.36
CA ASP A 533 -7.76 9.15 24.94
C ASP A 533 -7.49 8.86 23.44
N ASN A 534 -6.18 8.71 23.14
CA ASN A 534 -5.51 7.54 22.50
C ASN A 534 -4.41 7.92 21.49
N GLY A 535 -3.26 8.37 22.00
CA GLY A 535 -2.04 8.59 21.22
C GLY A 535 -1.25 7.31 20.94
N VAL A 536 -1.77 6.44 20.08
CA VAL A 536 -0.95 5.53 19.28
C VAL A 536 -0.35 6.36 18.16
N ASN A 537 0.97 6.23 17.90
CA ASN A 537 1.66 6.74 16.71
C ASN A 537 0.74 6.73 15.47
N ARG A 538 0.14 7.86 15.11
CA ARG A 538 -0.52 8.00 13.82
C ARG A 538 0.58 8.23 12.79
N LEU A 539 0.96 7.14 12.11
CA LEU A 539 1.38 7.23 10.72
C LEU A 539 0.44 8.24 10.04
N LYS A 540 0.99 9.32 9.46
CA LYS A 540 0.19 10.34 8.75
C LYS A 540 -0.79 9.60 7.83
N GLU A 541 -2.08 9.83 8.03
CA GLU A 541 -3.11 9.04 7.36
C GLU A 541 -2.97 9.24 5.85
N PRO A 542 -3.15 8.18 5.05
CA PRO A 542 -2.96 8.29 3.61
C PRO A 542 -4.01 9.23 3.01
N LEU A 543 -3.54 10.22 2.24
CA LEU A 543 -4.37 11.24 1.58
C LEU A 543 -5.51 10.64 0.75
N ASN A 544 -5.27 9.51 0.09
CA ASN A 544 -6.30 8.75 -0.60
C ASN A 544 -6.45 7.37 0.03
N GLN A 545 -7.65 7.03 0.52
CA GLN A 545 -7.93 5.74 1.14
C GLN A 545 -9.27 5.18 0.73
N ILE A 546 -9.35 3.87 0.50
CA ILE A 546 -10.60 3.14 0.34
C ILE A 546 -10.71 2.14 1.48
N LEU A 547 -11.76 2.30 2.28
CA LEU A 547 -12.20 1.31 3.27
C LEU A 547 -13.01 0.25 2.52
N TYR A 548 -12.54 -0.99 2.51
CA TYR A 548 -13.22 -2.05 1.76
C TYR A 548 -13.48 -3.28 2.61
N GLY A 549 -14.56 -3.99 2.32
CA GLY A 549 -14.87 -5.25 2.99
C GLY A 549 -16.33 -5.64 2.85
N PRO A 550 -16.73 -6.75 3.50
CA PRO A 550 -18.08 -7.29 3.40
C PRO A 550 -19.17 -6.30 3.87
N PRO A 551 -20.45 -6.51 3.50
CA PRO A 551 -21.54 -5.65 3.93
C PRO A 551 -21.76 -5.70 5.44
N GLY A 552 -22.26 -4.60 6.01
CA GLY A 552 -22.57 -4.50 7.45
C GLY A 552 -21.34 -4.43 8.38
N THR A 553 -20.13 -4.22 7.85
CA THR A 553 -18.89 -4.14 8.63
C THR A 553 -18.65 -2.78 9.29
N GLY A 554 -19.60 -1.84 9.15
CA GLY A 554 -19.53 -0.53 9.79
C GLY A 554 -18.58 0.45 9.11
N LYS A 555 -18.32 0.32 7.80
CA LYS A 555 -17.41 1.23 7.05
C LYS A 555 -17.86 2.70 7.13
N THR A 556 -19.13 2.99 6.87
CA THR A 556 -19.69 4.35 6.96
C THR A 556 -19.71 4.87 8.41
N PHE A 557 -19.98 3.99 9.37
CA PHE A 557 -19.88 4.31 10.81
C PHE A 557 -18.43 4.60 11.24
N PHE A 558 -17.46 3.87 10.68
CA PHE A 558 -16.04 4.13 10.87
C PHE A 558 -15.67 5.53 10.34
N LEU A 559 -16.20 5.93 9.17
CA LEU A 559 -16.01 7.29 8.66
C LEU A 559 -16.53 8.36 9.61
N GLN A 560 -17.77 8.19 10.09
CA GLN A 560 -18.41 9.14 11.00
C GLN A 560 -17.63 9.33 12.30
N ASN A 561 -17.20 8.24 12.93
CA ASN A 561 -16.55 8.32 14.25
C ASN A 561 -15.06 8.68 14.19
N GLU A 562 -14.35 8.18 13.18
CA GLU A 562 -12.88 8.31 13.12
C GLU A 562 -12.41 9.48 12.27
N TYR A 563 -13.23 9.95 11.33
CA TYR A 563 -12.81 10.96 10.37
C TYR A 563 -13.61 12.25 10.41
N PHE A 564 -14.94 12.24 10.60
CA PHE A 564 -15.71 13.50 10.50
C PHE A 564 -15.24 14.54 11.51
N SER A 565 -14.98 14.13 12.75
CA SER A 565 -14.46 15.01 13.80
C SER A 565 -13.09 15.61 13.50
N LYS A 566 -12.26 14.95 12.67
CA LYS A 566 -10.93 15.47 12.28
C LYS A 566 -11.00 16.61 11.28
N PHE A 567 -12.05 16.63 10.46
CA PHE A 567 -12.27 17.65 9.44
C PHE A 567 -13.44 18.57 9.84
N THR A 568 -13.66 18.74 11.14
CA THR A 568 -14.67 19.66 11.69
C THR A 568 -14.00 20.60 12.67
N ILE A 569 -14.11 21.91 12.43
CA ILE A 569 -13.55 22.94 13.31
C ILE A 569 -14.64 23.41 14.28
N SER A 570 -14.34 23.38 15.59
CA SER A 570 -15.20 23.90 16.66
C SER A 570 -15.05 25.41 16.84
N GLU A 571 -16.10 26.06 17.36
CA GLU A 571 -16.22 27.52 17.53
C GLU A 571 -15.03 28.20 18.24
N GLU A 572 -14.39 27.53 19.21
CA GLU A 572 -13.29 28.09 19.99
C GLU A 572 -12.00 28.39 19.18
N ASN A 573 -11.93 27.99 17.90
CA ASN A 573 -10.71 28.08 17.07
C ASN A 573 -10.90 28.78 15.70
N LEU A 574 -12.05 29.42 15.43
CA LEU A 574 -12.26 30.07 14.13
C LEU A 574 -11.43 31.35 14.00
N THR A 575 -10.72 31.48 12.88
CA THR A 575 -10.01 32.71 12.53
C THR A 575 -10.99 33.76 11.99
N THR A 576 -10.67 35.04 12.14
CA THR A 576 -11.46 36.16 11.58
C THR A 576 -11.70 36.00 10.07
N GLU A 577 -10.72 35.44 9.34
CA GLU A 577 -10.81 35.22 7.90
C GLU A 577 -11.85 34.16 7.52
N GLN A 578 -11.93 33.07 8.29
CA GLN A 578 -12.92 31.99 8.08
C GLN A 578 -14.34 32.45 8.39
N VAL A 579 -14.53 33.34 9.37
CA VAL A 579 -15.84 33.94 9.64
C VAL A 579 -16.28 34.83 8.47
N HIS A 580 -15.36 35.63 7.91
CA HIS A 580 -15.66 36.45 6.72
C HIS A 580 -16.01 35.59 5.50
N ASP A 581 -15.36 34.44 5.31
CA ASP A 581 -15.70 33.52 4.22
C ASP A 581 -17.10 32.93 4.39
N LYS A 582 -17.49 32.52 5.61
CA LYS A 582 -18.85 32.01 5.89
C LYS A 582 -19.92 33.06 5.59
N ILE A 583 -19.74 34.30 6.08
CA ILE A 583 -20.66 35.40 5.79
C ILE A 583 -20.70 35.68 4.28
N ALA A 584 -19.54 35.66 3.61
CA ALA A 584 -19.47 35.92 2.18
C ALA A 584 -20.12 34.83 1.32
N GLU A 585 -20.22 33.57 1.76
CA GLU A 585 -20.76 32.46 0.96
C GLU A 585 -22.19 32.75 0.48
N ASP A 586 -23.06 33.21 1.38
CA ASP A 586 -24.48 33.45 1.11
C ASP A 586 -24.78 34.82 0.47
N LEU A 587 -23.80 35.74 0.44
CA LEU A 587 -24.01 37.09 -0.10
C LEU A 587 -23.89 37.14 -1.62
N SER A 588 -24.70 37.93 -2.29
CA SER A 588 -24.45 38.31 -3.70
C SER A 588 -23.39 39.42 -3.79
N TRP A 589 -22.80 39.60 -4.98
CA TRP A 589 -21.77 40.63 -5.18
C TRP A 589 -22.24 42.05 -4.84
N TRP A 590 -23.50 42.40 -5.13
CA TRP A 590 -24.00 43.74 -4.80
C TRP A 590 -24.14 43.91 -3.27
N GLN A 591 -24.59 42.88 -2.54
CA GLN A 591 -24.66 42.90 -1.08
C GLN A 591 -23.27 43.05 -0.45
N THR A 592 -22.28 42.32 -0.96
CA THR A 592 -20.89 42.42 -0.50
C THR A 592 -20.33 43.84 -0.67
N PHE A 593 -20.57 44.48 -1.82
CA PHE A 593 -20.13 45.86 -2.05
C PHE A 593 -20.90 46.88 -1.21
N ALA A 594 -22.19 46.63 -0.94
CA ALA A 594 -22.99 47.45 -0.05
C ALA A 594 -22.46 47.42 1.38
N ILE A 595 -22.16 46.23 1.93
CA ILE A 595 -21.56 46.09 3.27
C ILE A 595 -20.21 46.81 3.34
N ALA A 596 -19.36 46.64 2.32
CA ALA A 596 -18.07 47.33 2.26
C ALA A 596 -18.24 48.85 2.27
N LEU A 597 -19.13 49.40 1.43
CA LEU A 597 -19.41 50.84 1.38
C LEU A 597 -20.12 51.37 2.64
N ARG A 598 -20.90 50.53 3.32
CA ARG A 598 -21.49 50.87 4.62
C ARG A 598 -20.41 51.04 5.70
N ASP A 599 -19.36 50.23 5.64
CA ASP A 599 -18.22 50.35 6.56
C ASP A 599 -17.33 51.56 6.24
N ILE A 600 -16.81 51.61 5.02
CA ILE A 600 -15.78 52.58 4.63
C ILE A 600 -16.35 53.95 4.24
N GLY A 601 -17.66 54.05 4.01
CA GLY A 601 -18.31 55.24 3.50
C GLY A 601 -17.96 55.56 2.04
N GLU A 602 -18.10 56.83 1.66
CA GLU A 602 -17.83 57.30 0.29
C GLU A 602 -16.37 57.03 -0.15
N SER A 603 -16.20 56.09 -1.08
CA SER A 603 -14.88 55.53 -1.41
C SER A 603 -14.70 55.25 -2.90
N ASN A 604 -13.45 55.11 -3.32
CA ASN A 604 -13.12 54.73 -4.70
C ASN A 604 -13.08 53.19 -4.86
N THR A 605 -13.08 52.73 -6.12
CA THR A 605 -13.08 51.29 -6.43
C THR A 605 -11.91 50.50 -5.83
N LYS A 606 -10.75 51.13 -5.61
CA LYS A 606 -9.57 50.47 -5.03
C LYS A 606 -9.77 50.22 -3.52
N GLU A 607 -10.40 51.16 -2.83
CA GLU A 607 -10.74 51.03 -1.40
C GLU A 607 -11.82 49.96 -1.19
N ILE A 608 -12.84 49.91 -2.04
CA ILE A 608 -13.89 48.88 -1.97
C ILE A 608 -13.29 47.48 -2.17
N LEU A 609 -12.40 47.30 -3.15
CA LEU A 609 -11.72 46.03 -3.40
C LEU A 609 -10.78 45.60 -2.25
N ALA A 610 -10.28 46.56 -1.46
CA ALA A 610 -9.39 46.25 -0.35
C ALA A 610 -10.13 45.75 0.91
N HIS A 611 -11.45 45.89 0.97
CA HIS A 611 -12.26 45.57 2.14
C HIS A 611 -12.26 44.07 2.48
N PRO A 612 -12.18 43.66 3.76
CA PRO A 612 -12.13 42.25 4.16
C PRO A 612 -13.25 41.37 3.58
N ILE A 613 -14.51 41.81 3.65
CA ILE A 613 -15.64 41.02 3.10
C ILE A 613 -15.61 40.89 1.57
N VAL A 614 -15.03 41.87 0.86
CA VAL A 614 -14.88 41.83 -0.59
C VAL A 614 -13.77 40.87 -0.98
N LYS A 615 -12.66 40.86 -0.22
CA LYS A 615 -11.60 39.86 -0.38
C LYS A 615 -12.09 38.44 -0.07
N ALA A 616 -12.93 38.28 0.95
CA ALA A 616 -13.58 37.00 1.26
C ALA A 616 -14.43 36.51 0.09
N LYS A 617 -15.30 37.38 -0.45
CA LYS A 617 -16.11 37.02 -1.62
C LYS A 617 -15.26 36.77 -2.87
N GLU A 618 -14.13 37.47 -3.02
CA GLU A 618 -13.16 37.24 -4.09
C GLU A 618 -12.50 35.87 -3.97
N ARG A 619 -12.06 35.46 -2.77
CA ARG A 619 -11.53 34.11 -2.51
C ARG A 619 -12.53 33.04 -2.94
N LEU A 620 -13.79 33.17 -2.52
CA LEU A 620 -14.84 32.22 -2.88
C LEU A 620 -15.26 32.24 -4.36
N SER A 621 -14.81 33.22 -5.14
CA SER A 621 -15.22 33.40 -6.53
C SER A 621 -14.22 32.84 -7.53
N SER A 622 -14.71 32.16 -8.57
CA SER A 622 -13.86 31.67 -9.66
C SER A 622 -13.49 32.75 -10.71
N ALA A 623 -13.83 34.01 -10.46
CA ALA A 623 -13.63 35.13 -11.39
C ALA A 623 -12.14 35.54 -11.48
N LYS A 624 -11.62 35.75 -12.69
CA LYS A 624 -10.21 36.15 -12.92
C LYS A 624 -9.87 37.57 -12.43
N SER A 625 -10.88 38.42 -12.33
CA SER A 625 -10.75 39.81 -11.90
C SER A 625 -12.11 40.28 -11.40
N ILE A 626 -12.15 40.81 -10.19
CA ILE A 626 -13.38 41.36 -9.60
C ILE A 626 -13.70 42.74 -10.15
N HIS A 627 -12.72 43.45 -10.72
CA HIS A 627 -12.90 44.83 -11.20
C HIS A 627 -14.05 45.04 -12.21
N PRO A 628 -14.26 44.17 -13.23
CA PRO A 628 -15.43 44.24 -14.10
C PRO A 628 -16.75 43.93 -13.38
N ILE A 629 -16.74 43.00 -12.42
CA ILE A 629 -17.91 42.63 -11.63
C ILE A 629 -18.33 43.79 -10.74
N LEU A 630 -17.37 44.40 -10.04
CA LEU A 630 -17.56 45.61 -9.25
C LEU A 630 -18.18 46.73 -10.09
N TRP A 631 -17.58 47.06 -11.23
CA TRP A 631 -18.11 48.10 -12.11
C TRP A 631 -19.50 47.77 -12.66
N SER A 632 -19.75 46.53 -13.03
CA SER A 632 -21.06 46.10 -13.53
C SER A 632 -22.12 46.19 -12.45
N ARG A 633 -21.85 45.70 -11.23
CA ARG A 633 -22.82 45.64 -10.14
C ARG A 633 -23.07 47.01 -9.52
N LEU A 634 -22.04 47.82 -9.29
CA LEU A 634 -22.22 49.19 -8.80
C LEU A 634 -23.09 50.00 -9.77
N GLN A 635 -22.85 49.91 -11.08
CA GLN A 635 -23.67 50.62 -12.08
C GLN A 635 -25.08 50.05 -12.22
N ALA A 636 -25.24 48.72 -12.23
CA ALA A 636 -26.55 48.09 -12.38
C ALA A 636 -27.48 48.45 -11.20
N HIS A 637 -26.93 48.53 -9.99
CA HIS A 637 -27.67 48.81 -8.76
C HIS A 637 -27.55 50.29 -8.32
N THR A 638 -27.23 51.21 -9.24
CA THR A 638 -27.21 52.67 -8.95
C THR A 638 -28.63 53.24 -8.98
N VAL A 639 -28.96 54.15 -8.06
CA VAL A 639 -30.23 54.89 -8.06
C VAL A 639 -30.47 55.65 -9.36
N ASN A 640 -31.70 55.59 -9.87
CA ASN A 640 -32.09 56.27 -11.11
C ASN A 640 -31.87 57.79 -11.10
N SER A 641 -31.88 58.42 -9.93
CA SER A 641 -31.61 59.86 -9.76
C SER A 641 -30.14 60.24 -9.98
N CYS A 642 -29.21 59.27 -10.02
CA CYS A 642 -27.78 59.55 -10.10
C CYS A 642 -27.38 60.04 -11.51
N PRO A 643 -26.89 61.29 -11.67
CA PRO A 643 -26.56 61.85 -12.98
C PRO A 643 -25.23 61.34 -13.55
N ASN A 644 -24.44 60.61 -12.75
CA ASN A 644 -23.06 60.24 -13.08
C ASN A 644 -22.93 58.79 -13.60
N VAL A 645 -24.05 58.08 -13.83
CA VAL A 645 -24.06 56.71 -14.36
C VAL A 645 -25.03 56.61 -15.57
N ASN A 646 -24.48 56.34 -16.75
CA ASN A 646 -25.23 56.34 -18.03
C ASN A 646 -25.85 54.99 -18.45
N VAL A 647 -25.76 53.94 -17.61
CA VAL A 647 -26.41 52.65 -17.90
C VAL A 647 -27.94 52.80 -17.75
N LYS A 648 -28.70 52.37 -18.76
CA LYS A 648 -30.17 52.57 -18.82
C LYS A 648 -30.96 51.47 -18.10
N ASP A 649 -30.48 50.23 -18.20
CA ASP A 649 -31.12 49.07 -17.58
C ASP A 649 -30.51 48.88 -16.19
N ARG A 650 -31.31 49.15 -15.15
CA ARG A 650 -30.96 48.98 -13.74
C ARG A 650 -31.51 47.67 -13.18
N SER A 651 -30.82 47.14 -12.19
CA SER A 651 -31.24 45.97 -11.43
C SER A 651 -31.63 46.41 -10.02
N GLU A 652 -32.72 45.85 -9.49
CA GLU A 652 -33.06 46.03 -8.09
C GLU A 652 -32.20 45.11 -7.20
N PRO A 653 -31.84 45.53 -5.97
CA PRO A 653 -32.18 46.83 -5.37
C PRO A 653 -31.25 47.96 -5.85
N GLN A 654 -31.79 49.15 -6.09
CA GLN A 654 -31.02 50.34 -6.47
C GLN A 654 -30.59 51.14 -5.23
N ILE A 655 -29.36 50.93 -4.77
CA ILE A 655 -28.87 51.49 -3.49
C ILE A 655 -27.55 52.25 -3.60
N PHE A 656 -26.87 52.19 -4.74
CA PHE A 656 -25.59 52.88 -4.92
C PHE A 656 -25.76 54.28 -5.51
N PHE A 657 -24.85 55.18 -5.16
CA PHE A 657 -24.72 56.50 -5.75
C PHE A 657 -23.27 56.75 -6.19
N LYS A 658 -23.09 57.46 -7.30
CA LYS A 658 -21.77 57.84 -7.82
C LYS A 658 -21.59 59.36 -7.82
N THR A 659 -20.52 59.85 -7.20
CA THR A 659 -20.19 61.28 -7.15
C THR A 659 -19.49 61.77 -8.43
N LYS A 660 -19.34 63.09 -8.57
CA LYS A 660 -18.66 63.71 -9.71
C LYS A 660 -17.16 63.38 -9.72
N GLU A 661 -16.59 63.14 -8.55
CA GLU A 661 -15.20 62.77 -8.31
C GLU A 661 -14.96 61.27 -8.54
N SER A 662 -15.92 60.54 -9.09
CA SER A 662 -15.85 59.09 -9.36
C SER A 662 -15.69 58.22 -8.11
N LYS A 663 -16.22 58.67 -6.98
CA LYS A 663 -16.39 57.83 -5.78
C LYS A 663 -17.80 57.25 -5.71
N TRP A 664 -17.94 56.20 -4.93
CA TRP A 664 -19.19 55.47 -4.72
C TRP A 664 -19.60 55.55 -3.26
N SER A 665 -20.90 55.68 -3.02
CA SER A 665 -21.52 55.68 -1.70
C SER A 665 -22.84 54.93 -1.74
N LEU A 666 -23.42 54.71 -0.57
CA LEU A 666 -24.80 54.26 -0.43
C LEU A 666 -25.74 55.46 -0.43
N GLU A 667 -26.93 55.30 -1.01
CA GLU A 667 -28.03 56.25 -0.86
C GLU A 667 -28.84 55.84 0.38
N GLU A 668 -28.75 56.62 1.45
CA GLU A 668 -29.23 56.25 2.79
C GLU A 668 -30.73 55.93 2.81
N GLU A 669 -31.56 56.74 2.15
CA GLU A 669 -33.00 56.49 2.06
C GLU A 669 -33.32 55.19 1.29
N ALA A 670 -32.51 54.84 0.28
CA ALA A 670 -32.71 53.62 -0.50
C ALA A 670 -32.29 52.38 0.29
N VAL A 671 -31.18 52.45 1.03
CA VAL A 671 -30.68 51.35 1.87
C VAL A 671 -31.67 50.99 2.97
N VAL A 672 -32.18 51.99 3.70
CA VAL A 672 -33.17 51.76 4.79
C VAL A 672 -34.41 51.02 4.28
N ASN A 673 -34.82 51.25 3.03
CA ASN A 673 -36.01 50.66 2.46
C ASN A 673 -35.78 49.31 1.77
N LEU A 674 -34.61 49.13 1.13
CA LEU A 674 -34.38 48.01 0.20
C LEU A 674 -33.34 47.00 0.71
N TYR A 675 -32.51 47.37 1.68
CA TYR A 675 -31.51 46.49 2.28
C TYR A 675 -31.21 46.86 3.74
N PRO A 676 -32.24 46.88 4.63
CA PRO A 676 -32.09 47.30 6.03
C PRO A 676 -31.16 46.42 6.86
N GLU A 677 -30.98 45.15 6.49
CA GLU A 677 -30.12 44.19 7.17
C GLU A 677 -28.61 44.45 6.98
N VAL A 678 -28.22 45.44 6.17
CA VAL A 678 -26.81 45.76 5.91
C VAL A 678 -26.03 46.09 7.18
N ASP A 679 -26.67 46.71 8.17
CA ASP A 679 -26.04 47.10 9.44
C ASP A 679 -25.83 45.89 10.37
N GLU A 680 -26.77 44.95 10.37
CA GLU A 680 -26.64 43.68 11.10
C GLU A 680 -25.49 42.84 10.53
N LEU A 681 -25.46 42.66 9.21
CA LEU A 681 -24.40 41.95 8.51
C LEU A 681 -23.04 42.64 8.66
N LEU A 682 -22.99 43.97 8.68
CA LEU A 682 -21.75 44.70 8.94
C LEU A 682 -21.25 44.46 10.38
N ASN A 683 -22.14 44.38 11.36
CA ASN A 683 -21.75 44.07 12.74
C ASN A 683 -21.18 42.65 12.85
N GLU A 684 -21.77 41.66 12.17
CA GLU A 684 -21.21 40.29 12.09
C GLU A 684 -19.81 40.27 11.46
N VAL A 685 -19.57 41.11 10.44
CA VAL A 685 -18.25 41.25 9.81
C VAL A 685 -17.23 41.92 10.75
N LYS A 686 -17.67 42.84 11.61
CA LYS A 686 -16.79 43.60 12.53
C LYS A 686 -16.52 42.90 13.85
N ASP A 687 -17.49 42.19 14.40
CA ASP A 687 -17.39 41.48 15.67
C ASP A 687 -17.82 40.01 15.49
N PRO A 688 -16.86 39.14 15.09
CA PRO A 688 -17.14 37.73 14.85
C PRO A 688 -17.45 36.91 16.13
N SER A 689 -17.50 37.55 17.31
CA SER A 689 -17.89 36.90 18.57
C SER A 689 -19.42 36.74 18.74
N ILE A 690 -20.20 37.27 17.81
CA ILE A 690 -21.67 37.18 17.80
C ILE A 690 -22.09 35.84 17.16
N GLU A 691 -22.29 34.83 18.01
CA GLU A 691 -22.99 33.54 17.83
C GLU A 691 -23.12 32.97 16.39
N PHE A 692 -22.03 32.39 15.86
CA PHE A 692 -22.15 31.35 14.83
C PHE A 692 -22.25 29.97 15.50
N ASN A 693 -23.48 29.55 15.82
CA ASN A 693 -23.82 28.28 16.49
C ASN A 693 -23.58 26.99 15.64
N ASP A 694 -22.70 27.03 14.65
CA ASP A 694 -22.49 25.93 13.71
C ASP A 694 -21.01 25.61 13.52
N SER A 695 -20.61 24.40 13.91
CA SER A 695 -19.32 23.78 13.58
C SER A 695 -19.04 23.84 12.08
N ILE A 696 -17.84 24.27 11.68
CA ILE A 696 -17.46 24.30 10.25
C ILE A 696 -17.01 22.91 9.82
N LYS A 697 -17.71 22.33 8.86
CA LYS A 697 -17.36 21.05 8.23
C LYS A 697 -16.42 21.32 7.05
N ASN A 698 -15.16 20.97 7.21
CA ASN A 698 -14.17 20.94 6.12
C ASN A 698 -14.26 19.63 5.32
N PHE A 699 -15.47 19.09 5.16
CA PHE A 699 -15.65 17.88 4.39
C PHE A 699 -16.97 17.84 3.64
N GLU A 700 -16.98 17.07 2.55
CA GLU A 700 -18.18 16.72 1.80
C GLU A 700 -18.40 15.22 1.83
N PHE A 701 -19.66 14.79 1.94
CA PHE A 701 -20.03 13.37 1.86
C PHE A 701 -20.92 13.14 0.64
N VAL A 702 -20.48 12.26 -0.25
CA VAL A 702 -21.17 11.93 -1.49
C VAL A 702 -21.29 10.42 -1.65
N THR A 703 -22.29 9.97 -2.41
CA THR A 703 -22.50 8.54 -2.70
C THR A 703 -22.48 8.32 -4.20
N PHE A 704 -21.58 7.45 -4.67
CA PHE A 704 -21.51 7.11 -6.07
C PHE A 704 -22.63 6.14 -6.45
N HIS A 705 -23.23 6.40 -7.60
CA HIS A 705 -24.28 5.59 -8.20
C HIS A 705 -24.13 5.66 -9.73
N GLN A 706 -24.83 4.80 -10.46
CA GLN A 706 -24.64 4.65 -11.91
C GLN A 706 -24.88 5.95 -12.71
N SER A 707 -25.71 6.85 -12.19
CA SER A 707 -26.02 8.15 -12.81
C SER A 707 -25.13 9.30 -12.33
N PHE A 708 -24.20 9.07 -11.41
CA PHE A 708 -23.29 10.11 -10.94
C PHE A 708 -22.17 10.33 -11.98
N THR A 709 -21.98 11.57 -12.40
CA THR A 709 -21.14 11.90 -13.57
C THR A 709 -19.97 12.84 -13.24
N TYR A 710 -19.10 13.04 -14.22
CA TYR A 710 -18.02 14.04 -14.14
C TYR A 710 -18.58 15.45 -13.92
N GLU A 711 -19.73 15.75 -14.52
CA GLU A 711 -20.42 17.05 -14.46
C GLU A 711 -20.88 17.42 -13.06
N ASP A 712 -21.21 16.42 -12.23
CA ASP A 712 -21.59 16.61 -10.83
C ASP A 712 -20.38 16.66 -9.89
N PHE A 713 -19.30 15.96 -10.26
CA PHE A 713 -18.12 15.82 -9.42
C PHE A 713 -17.10 16.94 -9.63
N VAL A 714 -16.78 17.27 -10.88
CA VAL A 714 -15.68 18.20 -11.23
C VAL A 714 -16.20 19.50 -11.81
N GLU A 715 -16.85 19.48 -12.98
CA GLU A 715 -17.52 20.66 -13.56
C GLU A 715 -18.42 20.23 -14.72
N GLY A 716 -19.56 20.92 -14.89
CA GLY A 716 -20.53 20.62 -15.93
C GLY A 716 -21.28 21.85 -16.42
N ILE A 717 -21.86 21.75 -17.62
CA ILE A 717 -22.70 22.80 -18.18
C ILE A 717 -24.12 22.65 -17.64
N LYS A 718 -24.65 23.66 -16.96
CA LYS A 718 -26.02 23.68 -16.42
C LYS A 718 -26.82 24.85 -17.00
N PRO A 719 -28.14 24.68 -17.24
CA PRO A 719 -29.00 25.75 -17.71
C PRO A 719 -29.25 26.77 -16.59
N LEU A 720 -29.19 28.05 -16.92
CA LEU A 720 -29.57 29.16 -16.06
C LEU A 720 -31.01 29.57 -16.39
N LEU A 721 -31.89 29.52 -15.39
CA LEU A 721 -33.26 30.02 -15.50
C LEU A 721 -33.31 31.40 -14.85
N GLU A 722 -33.17 32.46 -15.63
CA GLU A 722 -33.43 33.82 -15.14
C GLU A 722 -34.95 34.04 -15.05
N THR A 723 -35.46 34.31 -13.84
CA THR A 723 -36.87 34.61 -13.58
C THR A 723 -37.35 35.75 -14.47
N GLY A 724 -38.24 35.44 -15.43
CA GLY A 724 -38.83 36.40 -16.36
C GLY A 724 -38.23 36.45 -17.76
N SER A 725 -37.17 35.67 -18.04
CA SER A 725 -36.58 35.54 -19.38
C SER A 725 -37.11 34.31 -20.12
N THR A 726 -37.30 34.40 -21.44
CA THR A 726 -37.65 33.26 -22.32
C THR A 726 -36.42 32.54 -22.88
N ASP A 727 -35.22 33.06 -22.62
CA ASP A 727 -33.97 32.58 -23.20
C ASP A 727 -33.21 31.70 -22.19
N ILE A 728 -32.95 30.44 -22.57
CA ILE A 728 -32.12 29.53 -21.78
C ILE A 728 -30.65 29.87 -22.03
N SER A 729 -29.96 30.37 -21.00
CA SER A 729 -28.51 30.51 -21.02
C SER A 729 -27.84 29.32 -20.32
N TYR A 730 -26.57 29.06 -20.64
CA TYR A 730 -25.81 27.95 -20.07
C TYR A 730 -24.61 28.49 -19.28
N GLU A 731 -24.45 28.03 -18.05
CA GLU A 731 -23.27 28.31 -17.24
C GLU A 731 -22.45 27.05 -16.99
N ILE A 732 -21.15 27.24 -16.76
CA ILE A 732 -20.29 26.15 -16.28
C ILE A 732 -20.33 26.21 -14.76
N LYS A 733 -20.89 25.17 -14.15
CA LYS A 733 -20.99 25.04 -12.70
C LYS A 733 -19.93 24.07 -12.20
N ASP A 734 -19.22 24.47 -11.15
CA ASP A 734 -18.22 23.63 -10.49
C ASP A 734 -18.92 22.50 -9.73
N GLY A 735 -18.40 21.29 -9.84
CA GLY A 735 -18.87 20.11 -9.12
C GLY A 735 -18.31 20.05 -7.69
N VAL A 736 -18.86 19.14 -6.88
CA VAL A 736 -18.59 19.05 -5.43
C VAL A 736 -17.09 18.90 -5.10
N PHE A 737 -16.35 18.09 -5.85
CA PHE A 737 -14.91 17.90 -5.64
C PHE A 737 -14.12 19.16 -5.95
N LYS A 738 -14.46 19.83 -7.06
CA LYS A 738 -13.76 21.05 -7.50
C LYS A 738 -13.99 22.21 -6.53
N GLN A 739 -15.23 22.38 -6.04
CA GLN A 739 -15.55 23.38 -5.02
C GLN A 739 -14.73 23.15 -3.74
N LEU A 740 -14.73 21.91 -3.23
CA LEU A 740 -13.96 21.55 -2.04
C LEU A 740 -12.44 21.71 -2.23
N ALA A 741 -11.93 21.39 -3.42
CA ALA A 741 -10.52 21.60 -3.76
C ALA A 741 -10.14 23.08 -3.77
N TYR A 742 -11.01 23.99 -4.24
CA TYR A 742 -10.71 25.42 -4.13
C TYR A 742 -10.73 25.92 -2.68
N LYS A 743 -11.68 25.45 -1.86
CA LYS A 743 -11.70 25.76 -0.42
C LYS A 743 -10.39 25.31 0.25
N ALA A 744 -9.96 24.08 -0.02
CA ALA A 744 -8.71 23.54 0.50
C ALA A 744 -7.45 24.28 -0.02
N GLU A 745 -7.41 24.71 -1.29
CA GLU A 745 -6.27 25.47 -1.83
C GLU A 745 -6.12 26.85 -1.16
N GLN A 746 -7.24 27.44 -0.73
CA GLN A 746 -7.29 28.77 -0.12
C GLN A 746 -7.07 28.76 1.39
N ASP A 747 -7.30 27.62 2.04
CA ASP A 747 -7.08 27.40 3.47
C ASP A 747 -6.05 26.27 3.69
N PRO A 748 -4.74 26.53 3.43
CA PRO A 748 -3.69 25.51 3.50
C PRO A 748 -3.37 25.06 4.94
N ASP A 749 -3.81 25.81 5.95
CA ASP A 749 -3.55 25.51 7.36
C ASP A 749 -4.51 24.44 7.91
N ASN A 750 -5.63 24.19 7.22
CA ASN A 750 -6.62 23.21 7.62
C ASN A 750 -6.71 22.06 6.63
N ASP A 751 -6.96 20.86 7.16
CA ASP A 751 -7.20 19.68 6.34
C ASP A 751 -8.67 19.61 5.90
N TYR A 752 -8.90 19.18 4.66
CA TYR A 752 -10.22 18.98 4.07
C TYR A 752 -10.42 17.54 3.65
N ALA A 753 -11.65 17.03 3.57
CA ALA A 753 -11.91 15.67 3.09
C ALA A 753 -13.14 15.54 2.20
N ILE A 754 -13.05 14.71 1.17
CA ILE A 754 -14.24 14.18 0.49
C ILE A 754 -14.43 12.71 0.83
N PHE A 755 -15.60 12.39 1.36
CA PHE A 755 -16.04 11.03 1.66
C PHE A 755 -16.90 10.51 0.52
N ILE A 756 -16.49 9.40 -0.10
CA ILE A 756 -17.18 8.81 -1.26
C ILE A 756 -17.71 7.42 -0.87
N ASP A 757 -18.98 7.36 -0.51
CA ASP A 757 -19.64 6.09 -0.20
C ASP A 757 -19.92 5.30 -1.48
N GLU A 758 -19.79 3.97 -1.40
CA GLU A 758 -20.04 3.06 -2.52
C GLU A 758 -19.25 3.43 -3.79
N ILE A 759 -17.97 3.76 -3.63
CA ILE A 759 -17.12 4.32 -4.69
C ILE A 759 -17.12 3.48 -5.97
N ASN A 760 -17.32 2.16 -5.87
CA ASN A 760 -17.32 1.26 -7.01
C ASN A 760 -18.67 1.23 -7.78
N ARG A 761 -19.78 1.76 -7.24
CA ARG A 761 -21.12 1.73 -7.87
C ARG A 761 -21.33 2.72 -9.03
N GLY A 762 -20.38 3.64 -9.24
CA GLY A 762 -20.33 4.52 -10.40
C GLY A 762 -19.11 4.21 -11.27
N ASN A 763 -19.09 4.73 -12.50
CA ASN A 763 -17.93 4.60 -13.37
C ASN A 763 -16.79 5.51 -12.92
N VAL A 764 -15.98 5.01 -11.98
CA VAL A 764 -14.96 5.81 -11.27
C VAL A 764 -13.97 6.46 -12.23
N ALA A 765 -13.58 5.75 -13.29
CA ALA A 765 -12.66 6.31 -14.29
C ALA A 765 -13.26 7.53 -15.00
N SER A 766 -14.55 7.45 -15.37
CA SER A 766 -15.26 8.55 -16.04
C SER A 766 -15.56 9.70 -15.09
N ILE A 767 -15.95 9.42 -13.84
CA ILE A 767 -16.26 10.45 -12.84
C ILE A 767 -15.00 11.26 -12.47
N PHE A 768 -13.87 10.58 -12.26
CA PHE A 768 -12.63 11.27 -11.89
C PHE A 768 -11.93 11.93 -13.08
N GLY A 769 -12.11 11.46 -14.31
CA GLY A 769 -11.51 12.07 -15.50
C GLY A 769 -10.00 12.33 -15.36
N GLU A 770 -9.59 13.59 -15.50
CA GLU A 770 -8.19 14.02 -15.38
C GLU A 770 -7.64 13.94 -13.95
N LEU A 771 -8.50 13.88 -12.93
CA LEU A 771 -8.10 13.80 -11.52
C LEU A 771 -7.30 12.54 -11.20
N ILE A 772 -7.41 11.47 -12.00
CA ILE A 772 -6.65 10.22 -11.80
C ILE A 772 -5.15 10.48 -11.66
N THR A 773 -4.63 11.47 -12.39
CA THR A 773 -3.22 11.87 -12.29
C THR A 773 -2.96 12.77 -11.09
N LEU A 774 -3.89 13.69 -10.80
CA LEU A 774 -3.76 14.70 -9.75
C LEU A 774 -3.94 14.15 -8.33
N LEU A 775 -4.56 12.98 -8.18
CA LEU A 775 -4.69 12.32 -6.89
C LEU A 775 -3.35 11.82 -6.34
N GLU A 776 -2.32 11.62 -7.16
CA GLU A 776 -1.01 11.16 -6.68
C GLU A 776 -0.41 12.18 -5.69
N GLY A 777 0.06 11.68 -4.54
CA GLY A 777 0.48 12.51 -3.41
C GLY A 777 1.46 13.61 -3.78
N ASP A 778 2.52 13.28 -4.53
CA ASP A 778 3.58 14.21 -4.93
C ASP A 778 3.17 15.18 -6.04
N LYS A 779 2.02 14.95 -6.70
CA LYS A 779 1.53 15.76 -7.84
C LYS A 779 0.53 16.83 -7.43
N ARG A 780 0.17 16.87 -6.15
CA ARG A 780 -0.78 17.82 -5.58
C ARG A 780 -0.17 19.22 -5.46
N ILE A 781 -1.03 20.22 -5.35
CA ILE A 781 -0.63 21.61 -5.16
C ILE A 781 0.07 21.71 -3.81
N GLY A 782 1.23 22.36 -3.78
CA GLY A 782 2.09 22.45 -2.59
C GLY A 782 3.13 21.32 -2.46
N GLU A 783 3.12 20.33 -3.36
CA GLU A 783 4.06 19.19 -3.34
C GLU A 783 5.15 19.29 -4.41
N VAL A 784 6.20 18.47 -4.27
CA VAL A 784 7.45 18.60 -5.05
C VAL A 784 7.25 18.45 -6.57
N ASN A 785 6.29 17.63 -7.00
CA ASN A 785 5.98 17.39 -8.41
C ASN A 785 4.61 17.97 -8.78
N GLU A 786 4.21 19.10 -8.17
CA GLU A 786 2.93 19.78 -8.45
C GLU A 786 2.59 19.80 -9.94
N ILE A 787 1.40 19.30 -10.27
CA ILE A 787 0.85 19.31 -11.62
C ILE A 787 -0.53 19.96 -11.56
N LYS A 788 -0.79 20.84 -12.53
CA LYS A 788 -2.14 21.33 -12.85
C LYS A 788 -2.50 20.84 -14.25
N VAL A 789 -3.76 20.44 -14.45
CA VAL A 789 -4.32 20.04 -15.75
C VAL A 789 -5.29 21.09 -16.26
N ARG A 790 -5.52 21.13 -17.56
CA ARG A 790 -6.51 22.03 -18.15
C ARG A 790 -7.86 21.30 -18.24
N LEU A 791 -8.87 21.82 -17.55
CA LEU A 791 -10.20 21.21 -17.53
C LEU A 791 -10.93 21.37 -18.88
N PRO A 792 -11.80 20.42 -19.27
CA PRO A 792 -12.39 20.37 -20.60
C PRO A 792 -13.51 21.40 -20.81
N TYR A 793 -14.31 21.75 -19.79
CA TYR A 793 -15.41 22.70 -19.96
C TYR A 793 -14.93 24.13 -19.76
N SER A 794 -14.40 24.47 -18.58
CA SER A 794 -13.97 25.83 -18.23
C SER A 794 -12.68 26.26 -18.91
N LYS A 795 -11.89 25.31 -19.43
CA LYS A 795 -10.55 25.52 -20.00
C LYS A 795 -9.56 26.16 -19.02
N LYS A 796 -9.88 26.19 -17.72
CA LYS A 796 -9.02 26.69 -16.63
C LYS A 796 -8.03 25.61 -16.20
N MET A 797 -6.91 26.04 -15.62
CA MET A 797 -5.96 25.14 -14.96
C MET A 797 -6.52 24.75 -13.60
N PHE A 798 -6.41 23.48 -13.24
CA PHE A 798 -6.90 22.91 -12.00
C PHE A 798 -5.88 21.91 -11.45
N GLY A 799 -5.69 21.89 -10.14
CA GLY A 799 -4.88 20.90 -9.43
C GLY A 799 -5.57 20.51 -8.12
N VAL A 800 -5.14 19.41 -7.52
CA VAL A 800 -5.67 18.92 -6.24
C VAL A 800 -4.74 19.38 -5.12
N PRO A 801 -5.20 20.09 -4.07
CA PRO A 801 -4.34 20.51 -2.95
C PRO A 801 -3.78 19.37 -2.10
N SER A 802 -2.64 19.60 -1.46
CA SER A 802 -1.98 18.62 -0.58
C SER A 802 -2.76 18.32 0.71
N ASN A 803 -3.61 19.25 1.15
CA ASN A 803 -4.47 19.16 2.34
C ASN A 803 -5.87 18.57 2.06
N LEU A 804 -6.17 18.09 0.84
CA LEU A 804 -7.47 17.49 0.49
C LEU A 804 -7.47 15.94 0.53
N TYR A 805 -8.08 15.33 1.53
CA TYR A 805 -8.19 13.88 1.66
C TYR A 805 -9.34 13.33 0.80
N VAL A 806 -9.15 12.15 0.21
CA VAL A 806 -10.17 11.45 -0.59
C VAL A 806 -10.37 10.06 0.01
N ILE A 807 -11.49 9.88 0.70
CA ILE A 807 -11.76 8.68 1.50
C ILE A 807 -13.01 7.99 0.99
N GLY A 808 -12.86 6.81 0.38
CA GLY A 808 -13.96 6.03 -0.18
C GLY A 808 -14.36 4.83 0.69
N THR A 809 -15.59 4.35 0.53
CA THR A 809 -16.01 3.01 1.00
C THR A 809 -16.32 2.10 -0.19
N MET A 810 -16.08 0.79 -0.02
CA MET A 810 -16.32 -0.21 -1.07
C MET A 810 -16.83 -1.52 -0.48
N ASN A 811 -17.97 -2.02 -0.96
CA ASN A 811 -18.43 -3.38 -0.65
C ASN A 811 -17.73 -4.39 -1.57
N THR A 812 -17.27 -5.50 -0.99
CA THR A 812 -16.55 -6.56 -1.72
C THR A 812 -17.44 -7.67 -2.26
N ALA A 813 -18.63 -7.86 -1.67
CA ALA A 813 -19.55 -8.94 -2.06
C ALA A 813 -20.41 -8.59 -3.29
N ASP A 814 -20.56 -7.31 -3.61
CA ASP A 814 -21.51 -6.85 -4.63
C ASP A 814 -21.02 -7.23 -6.03
N ARG A 815 -21.70 -8.21 -6.65
CA ARG A 815 -21.36 -8.75 -7.98
C ARG A 815 -21.77 -7.82 -9.13
N SER A 816 -22.61 -6.82 -8.86
CA SER A 816 -23.20 -5.89 -9.85
C SER A 816 -22.35 -4.64 -10.10
N VAL A 817 -21.10 -4.62 -9.60
CA VAL A 817 -20.33 -3.40 -9.46
C VAL A 817 -19.13 -3.34 -10.42
N GLU A 818 -18.84 -2.15 -10.97
CA GLU A 818 -17.70 -1.97 -11.86
C GLU A 818 -16.39 -2.21 -11.11
N ALA A 819 -15.52 -3.04 -11.69
CA ALA A 819 -14.20 -3.29 -11.12
C ALA A 819 -13.36 -2.00 -11.17
N LEU A 820 -12.80 -1.60 -10.03
CA LEU A 820 -11.93 -0.42 -9.97
C LEU A 820 -10.70 -0.61 -10.87
N ASP A 821 -10.46 0.33 -11.78
CA ASP A 821 -9.32 0.30 -12.69
C ASP A 821 -7.99 0.17 -11.90
N SER A 822 -7.09 -0.67 -12.42
CA SER A 822 -5.70 -0.79 -12.01
C SER A 822 -4.97 0.55 -11.86
N ALA A 823 -5.32 1.55 -12.69
CA ALA A 823 -4.81 2.90 -12.61
C ALA A 823 -5.23 3.55 -11.29
N LEU A 824 -6.53 3.64 -11.01
CA LEU A 824 -7.07 4.21 -9.77
C LEU A 824 -6.57 3.44 -8.54
N ARG A 825 -6.53 2.10 -8.61
CA ARG A 825 -6.06 1.25 -7.51
C ARG A 825 -4.62 1.58 -7.04
N ARG A 826 -3.76 2.15 -7.89
CA ARG A 826 -2.41 2.57 -7.50
C ARG A 826 -2.36 3.92 -6.78
N ARG A 827 -3.42 4.75 -6.90
CA ARG A 827 -3.52 6.07 -6.25
C ARG A 827 -4.21 6.03 -4.90
N PHE A 828 -4.93 4.95 -4.60
CA PHE A 828 -5.59 4.75 -3.31
C PHE A 828 -4.83 3.74 -2.44
N SER A 829 -4.75 4.01 -1.15
CA SER A 829 -4.46 2.97 -0.15
C SER A 829 -5.74 2.18 0.14
N PHE A 830 -5.62 0.87 0.37
CA PHE A 830 -6.78 0.00 0.65
C PHE A 830 -6.68 -0.50 2.07
N LYS A 831 -7.66 -0.14 2.91
CA LYS A 831 -7.76 -0.60 4.29
C LYS A 831 -8.95 -1.55 4.40
N GLU A 832 -8.66 -2.81 4.70
CA GLU A 832 -9.67 -3.85 4.82
C GLU A 832 -10.41 -3.70 6.15
N VAL A 833 -11.74 -3.74 6.11
CA VAL A 833 -12.64 -3.67 7.26
C VAL A 833 -13.46 -4.96 7.29
N MET A 834 -12.98 -5.94 8.05
CA MET A 834 -13.65 -7.23 8.24
C MET A 834 -14.63 -7.20 9.42
N PRO A 835 -15.58 -8.15 9.51
CA PRO A 835 -16.43 -8.28 10.68
C PRO A 835 -15.61 -8.40 11.98
N ASN A 836 -15.91 -7.55 12.96
CA ASN A 836 -15.25 -7.53 14.26
C ASN A 836 -16.24 -7.91 15.37
N TYR A 837 -16.18 -9.17 15.79
CA TYR A 837 -17.08 -9.72 16.81
C TYR A 837 -16.94 -9.04 18.18
N LYS A 838 -15.76 -8.48 18.49
CA LYS A 838 -15.52 -7.77 19.75
C LYS A 838 -16.36 -6.51 19.87
N VAL A 839 -16.70 -5.86 18.75
CA VAL A 839 -17.56 -4.67 18.75
C VAL A 839 -18.94 -5.04 19.30
N ILE A 840 -19.48 -6.22 18.96
CA ILE A 840 -20.75 -6.70 19.51
C ILE A 840 -20.63 -6.86 21.03
N SER A 841 -19.58 -7.53 21.52
CA SER A 841 -19.38 -7.70 22.97
C SER A 841 -19.26 -6.37 23.71
N THR A 842 -18.58 -5.38 23.12
CA THR A 842 -18.38 -4.06 23.76
C THR A 842 -19.65 -3.22 23.74
N VAL A 843 -20.37 -3.18 22.61
CA VAL A 843 -21.54 -2.31 22.43
C VAL A 843 -22.78 -2.87 23.11
N LEU A 844 -22.94 -4.20 23.16
CA LEU A 844 -24.07 -4.83 23.85
C LEU A 844 -23.84 -4.98 25.36
N GLY A 845 -22.58 -5.01 25.82
CA GLY A 845 -22.27 -5.23 27.24
C GLY A 845 -22.93 -6.52 27.73
N ASP A 846 -23.69 -6.43 28.82
CA ASP A 846 -24.42 -7.57 29.41
C ASP A 846 -25.40 -8.22 28.42
N LYS A 847 -25.96 -7.44 27.49
CA LYS A 847 -26.87 -7.96 26.44
C LYS A 847 -26.18 -8.85 25.41
N ASN A 848 -24.84 -8.92 25.41
CA ASN A 848 -24.13 -9.89 24.58
C ASN A 848 -24.35 -11.32 25.09
N GLU A 849 -24.56 -11.50 26.39
CA GLU A 849 -24.92 -12.79 26.98
C GLU A 849 -26.41 -13.04 26.77
N TRP A 850 -26.73 -14.12 26.06
CA TRP A 850 -28.10 -14.52 25.74
C TRP A 850 -28.19 -16.05 25.77
N ASN A 851 -29.05 -16.58 26.63
CA ASN A 851 -29.35 -18.01 26.75
C ASN A 851 -28.08 -18.91 26.75
N ASP A 852 -27.20 -18.71 27.74
CA ASP A 852 -25.93 -19.44 27.93
C ASP A 852 -24.95 -19.38 26.74
N THR A 853 -25.18 -18.44 25.81
CA THR A 853 -24.28 -18.17 24.69
C THR A 853 -24.02 -16.68 24.52
N GLN A 854 -23.14 -16.33 23.59
CA GLN A 854 -22.85 -14.95 23.22
C GLN A 854 -23.28 -14.65 21.79
N ILE A 855 -23.96 -13.53 21.59
CA ILE A 855 -24.40 -13.09 20.25
C ILE A 855 -23.20 -12.91 19.31
N SER A 856 -22.08 -12.44 19.83
CA SER A 856 -20.80 -12.37 19.09
C SER A 856 -20.31 -13.74 18.58
N VAL A 857 -20.51 -14.82 19.34
CA VAL A 857 -20.14 -16.20 18.96
C VAL A 857 -21.07 -16.74 17.87
N ILE A 858 -22.36 -16.41 17.92
CA ILE A 858 -23.33 -16.78 16.87
C ILE A 858 -22.86 -16.25 15.51
N LEU A 859 -22.56 -14.94 15.43
CA LEU A 859 -22.08 -14.33 14.20
C LEU A 859 -20.73 -14.93 13.74
N GLU A 860 -19.81 -15.19 14.68
CA GLU A 860 -18.53 -15.81 14.35
C GLU A 860 -18.72 -17.20 13.71
N LYS A 861 -19.63 -18.01 14.22
CA LYS A 861 -19.95 -19.34 13.68
C LYS A 861 -20.54 -19.28 12.28
N ILE A 862 -21.53 -18.41 12.07
CA ILE A 862 -22.11 -18.14 10.75
C ILE A 862 -21.02 -17.76 9.75
N ASN A 863 -20.16 -16.80 10.12
CA ASN A 863 -19.10 -16.31 9.26
C ASN A 863 -18.01 -17.34 8.95
N LYS A 864 -17.68 -18.24 9.88
CA LYS A 864 -16.76 -19.36 9.62
C LYS A 864 -17.31 -20.29 8.53
N ARG A 865 -18.63 -20.55 8.55
CA ARG A 865 -19.31 -21.40 7.57
C ARG A 865 -19.43 -20.72 6.21
N ILE A 866 -19.85 -19.45 6.16
CA ILE A 866 -19.88 -18.65 4.92
C ILE A 866 -18.49 -18.60 4.26
N LYS A 867 -17.44 -18.29 5.04
CA LYS A 867 -16.06 -18.24 4.55
C LYS A 867 -15.60 -19.56 3.92
N ARG A 868 -16.13 -20.68 4.39
CA ARG A 868 -15.79 -22.01 3.89
C ARG A 868 -16.57 -22.38 2.64
N LEU A 869 -17.84 -21.96 2.55
CA LEU A 869 -18.76 -22.31 1.46
C LEU A 869 -18.65 -21.37 0.25
N ILE A 870 -18.38 -20.08 0.50
CA ILE A 870 -18.21 -19.05 -0.54
C ILE A 870 -16.79 -18.51 -0.46
N ASP A 871 -16.57 -17.45 0.31
CA ASP A 871 -15.29 -16.81 0.52
C ASP A 871 -15.37 -15.83 1.71
N ARG A 872 -14.26 -15.15 1.99
CA ARG A 872 -14.15 -14.17 3.08
C ARG A 872 -14.93 -12.87 2.81
N ASP A 873 -15.16 -12.53 1.55
CA ASP A 873 -15.69 -11.23 1.13
C ASP A 873 -17.23 -11.18 1.27
N HIS A 874 -17.88 -12.34 1.41
CA HIS A 874 -19.31 -12.51 1.71
C HIS A 874 -19.61 -12.70 3.21
N GLN A 875 -18.63 -12.52 4.12
CA GLN A 875 -18.91 -12.62 5.55
C GLN A 875 -19.90 -11.53 6.00
N ILE A 876 -20.78 -11.83 6.95
CA ILE A 876 -21.77 -10.89 7.48
C ILE A 876 -21.12 -9.97 8.51
N GLY A 877 -21.32 -8.67 8.36
CA GLY A 877 -20.80 -7.68 9.30
C GLY A 877 -21.60 -7.55 10.59
N HIS A 878 -20.99 -6.92 11.59
CA HIS A 878 -21.51 -6.84 12.95
C HIS A 878 -22.60 -5.79 13.13
N SER A 879 -22.78 -4.85 12.18
CA SER A 879 -23.75 -3.75 12.30
C SER A 879 -25.18 -4.23 12.46
N TYR A 880 -25.54 -5.36 11.85
CA TYR A 880 -26.88 -5.96 11.96
C TYR A 880 -27.28 -6.30 13.40
N PHE A 881 -26.30 -6.61 14.26
CA PHE A 881 -26.52 -6.96 15.67
C PHE A 881 -26.38 -5.75 16.60
N LEU A 882 -25.76 -4.65 16.16
CA LEU A 882 -25.58 -3.46 17.00
C LEU A 882 -26.91 -2.75 17.30
N LYS A 883 -27.95 -2.91 16.46
CA LYS A 883 -29.27 -2.34 16.73
C LYS A 883 -29.90 -2.86 18.03
N LEU A 884 -29.44 -4.01 18.54
CA LEU A 884 -29.87 -4.58 19.82
C LEU A 884 -29.43 -3.72 21.03
N SER A 885 -28.44 -2.83 20.88
CA SER A 885 -27.98 -1.97 21.99
C SER A 885 -29.00 -0.92 22.38
N LYS A 886 -29.74 -0.37 21.39
CA LYS A 886 -30.72 0.72 21.54
C LYS A 886 -32.03 0.31 22.22
N ILE A 887 -32.12 -0.95 22.62
CA ILE A 887 -33.34 -1.56 23.12
C ILE A 887 -33.33 -1.52 24.65
N GLU A 888 -34.10 -0.62 25.25
CA GLU A 888 -34.16 -0.49 26.72
C GLU A 888 -35.20 -1.42 27.35
N ASN A 889 -36.28 -1.78 26.63
CA ASN A 889 -37.48 -2.43 27.18
C ASN A 889 -38.07 -3.58 26.33
N ILE A 890 -37.32 -4.23 25.42
CA ILE A 890 -37.83 -5.33 24.57
C ILE A 890 -37.12 -6.65 24.91
N ASN A 891 -37.87 -7.75 24.82
CA ASN A 891 -37.35 -9.11 24.81
C ASN A 891 -36.23 -9.22 23.76
N ILE A 892 -34.98 -9.35 24.22
CA ILE A 892 -33.81 -9.45 23.34
C ILE A 892 -33.94 -10.63 22.35
N THR A 893 -34.68 -11.67 22.72
CA THR A 893 -34.99 -12.82 21.87
C THR A 893 -35.83 -12.42 20.66
N GLU A 894 -36.92 -11.67 20.85
CA GLU A 894 -37.75 -11.17 19.73
C GLU A 894 -36.95 -10.28 18.78
N SER A 895 -36.05 -9.47 19.33
CA SER A 895 -35.20 -8.58 18.54
C SER A 895 -34.15 -9.37 17.76
N LEU A 896 -33.60 -10.43 18.35
CA LEU A 896 -32.67 -11.33 17.68
C LEU A 896 -33.37 -12.15 16.58
N LYS A 897 -34.62 -12.61 16.81
CA LYS A 897 -35.49 -13.19 15.78
C LYS A 897 -35.67 -12.23 14.61
N ALA A 898 -35.98 -10.96 14.87
CA ALA A 898 -36.10 -9.94 13.83
C ALA A 898 -34.78 -9.70 13.07
N VAL A 899 -33.63 -9.70 13.75
CA VAL A 899 -32.31 -9.63 13.10
C VAL A 899 -32.15 -10.78 12.10
N PHE A 900 -32.44 -12.01 12.50
CA PHE A 900 -32.31 -13.18 11.62
C PHE A 900 -33.29 -13.14 10.44
N SER A 901 -34.58 -12.92 10.73
CA SER A 901 -35.68 -12.89 9.76
C SER A 901 -35.50 -11.80 8.70
N GLU A 902 -35.15 -10.58 9.10
CA GLU A 902 -35.15 -9.42 8.19
C GLU A 902 -33.79 -9.15 7.53
N ASN A 903 -32.69 -9.70 8.08
CA ASN A 903 -31.34 -9.31 7.64
C ASN A 903 -30.46 -10.52 7.31
N ILE A 904 -30.31 -11.47 8.24
CA ILE A 904 -29.36 -12.58 8.07
C ILE A 904 -29.86 -13.57 7.02
N ILE A 905 -31.11 -14.04 7.14
CA ILE A 905 -31.68 -15.03 6.22
C ILE A 905 -31.82 -14.47 4.80
N PRO A 906 -32.39 -13.27 4.55
CA PRO A 906 -32.46 -12.71 3.21
C PRO A 906 -31.09 -12.55 2.54
N LEU A 907 -30.07 -12.14 3.30
CA LEU A 907 -28.70 -12.02 2.79
C LEU A 907 -28.11 -13.39 2.43
N LEU A 908 -28.38 -14.43 3.22
CA LEU A 908 -27.98 -15.80 2.91
C LEU A 908 -28.72 -16.34 1.68
N GLN A 909 -29.99 -16.01 1.49
CA GLN A 909 -30.76 -16.36 0.30
C GLN A 909 -30.18 -15.70 -0.97
N GLU A 910 -29.69 -14.47 -0.85
CA GLU A 910 -28.97 -13.80 -1.95
C GLU A 910 -27.63 -14.50 -2.25
N TYR A 911 -26.86 -14.81 -1.21
CA TYR A 911 -25.55 -15.46 -1.34
C TYR A 911 -25.63 -16.88 -1.90
N PHE A 912 -26.63 -17.63 -1.48
CA PHE A 912 -26.90 -19.01 -1.84
C PHE A 912 -28.19 -19.11 -2.67
N PHE A 913 -28.26 -18.33 -3.75
CA PHE A 913 -29.42 -18.26 -4.63
C PHE A 913 -29.91 -19.66 -5.03
N ASN A 914 -31.14 -20.00 -4.63
CA ASN A 914 -31.80 -21.30 -4.81
C ASN A 914 -31.04 -22.52 -4.24
N ASP A 915 -30.18 -22.35 -3.24
CA ASP A 915 -29.42 -23.44 -2.62
C ASP A 915 -29.67 -23.49 -1.10
N PHE A 916 -30.88 -23.94 -0.73
CA PHE A 916 -31.32 -24.07 0.66
C PHE A 916 -30.46 -25.04 1.47
N ASN A 917 -29.89 -26.06 0.82
CA ASN A 917 -28.94 -26.99 1.44
C ASN A 917 -27.72 -26.23 2.00
N LYS A 918 -27.13 -25.31 1.22
CA LYS A 918 -26.02 -24.49 1.73
C LYS A 918 -26.44 -23.52 2.82
N ILE A 919 -27.65 -22.99 2.77
CA ILE A 919 -28.21 -22.18 3.87
C ILE A 919 -28.32 -23.02 5.15
N GLY A 920 -28.78 -24.27 5.03
CA GLY A 920 -28.79 -25.25 6.12
C GLY A 920 -27.41 -25.56 6.67
N LEU A 921 -26.41 -25.72 5.82
CA LEU A 921 -25.02 -25.88 6.25
C LEU A 921 -24.47 -24.66 7.01
N VAL A 922 -25.07 -23.47 6.85
CA VAL A 922 -24.72 -22.25 7.59
C VAL A 922 -25.50 -22.14 8.90
N LEU A 923 -26.82 -22.30 8.87
CA LEU A 923 -27.71 -22.02 10.00
C LEU A 923 -28.03 -23.26 10.86
N GLY A 924 -27.94 -24.46 10.29
CA GLY A 924 -28.36 -25.72 10.91
C GLY A 924 -29.85 -26.02 10.72
N ASP A 925 -30.23 -27.27 10.96
CA ASP A 925 -31.59 -27.80 10.70
C ASP A 925 -32.70 -27.10 11.51
N GLY A 926 -32.35 -26.36 12.56
CA GLY A 926 -33.34 -25.61 13.35
C GLY A 926 -34.01 -24.44 12.60
N PHE A 927 -33.47 -24.05 11.45
CA PHE A 927 -34.00 -22.96 10.61
C PHE A 927 -34.65 -23.45 9.32
N LEU A 928 -34.73 -24.77 9.12
CA LEU A 928 -35.27 -25.40 7.92
C LEU A 928 -36.37 -26.38 8.30
N LYS A 929 -37.41 -26.44 7.47
CA LYS A 929 -38.41 -27.52 7.49
C LYS A 929 -38.48 -28.15 6.11
N THR A 930 -38.79 -29.43 6.07
CA THR A 930 -39.24 -30.10 4.84
C THR A 930 -40.61 -29.56 4.48
N ASP A 931 -40.83 -29.32 3.19
CA ASP A 931 -42.17 -29.01 2.69
C ASP A 931 -43.00 -30.30 2.61
N ASP A 932 -43.72 -30.60 3.69
CA ASP A 932 -44.52 -31.83 3.81
C ASP A 932 -45.65 -31.90 2.76
N GLU A 933 -46.13 -30.76 2.21
CA GLU A 933 -47.12 -30.75 1.13
C GLU A 933 -46.48 -31.17 -0.18
N MET A 934 -45.33 -30.60 -0.56
CA MET A 934 -44.56 -31.05 -1.72
C MET A 934 -44.01 -32.47 -1.56
N GLU A 935 -43.74 -32.92 -0.33
CA GLU A 935 -43.31 -34.29 -0.05
C GLU A 935 -44.45 -35.32 -0.19
N ASN A 936 -45.69 -34.91 0.07
CA ASN A 936 -46.87 -35.71 -0.23
C ASN A 936 -47.24 -35.67 -1.73
N GLU A 937 -47.12 -34.52 -2.39
CA GLU A 937 -47.33 -34.38 -3.85
C GLU A 937 -46.25 -35.09 -4.67
N ARG A 938 -45.02 -35.24 -4.16
CA ARG A 938 -43.97 -36.12 -4.73
C ARG A 938 -44.43 -37.56 -4.93
N LYS A 939 -45.31 -38.06 -4.07
CA LYS A 939 -45.87 -39.41 -4.18
C LYS A 939 -46.93 -39.52 -5.28
N GLU A 940 -47.41 -38.38 -5.80
CA GLU A 940 -48.38 -38.26 -6.88
C GLU A 940 -47.78 -37.45 -8.05
N ASN A 941 -46.96 -38.06 -8.92
CA ASN A 941 -46.48 -37.54 -10.23
C ASN A 941 -46.82 -36.05 -10.54
N LEU A 942 -46.15 -35.12 -9.85
CA LEU A 942 -46.43 -33.68 -9.89
C LEU A 942 -46.17 -33.06 -11.27
N PHE A 943 -45.22 -33.61 -12.02
CA PHE A 943 -44.81 -33.08 -13.32
C PHE A 943 -45.56 -33.75 -14.48
N ALA A 944 -46.01 -32.95 -15.46
CA ALA A 944 -46.62 -33.46 -16.67
C ALA A 944 -45.65 -34.35 -17.47
N VAL A 945 -46.17 -35.44 -18.05
CA VAL A 945 -45.36 -36.35 -18.89
C VAL A 945 -44.80 -35.58 -20.09
N PHE A 946 -43.50 -35.31 -20.05
CA PHE A 946 -42.77 -34.62 -21.10
C PHE A 946 -41.80 -35.59 -21.76
N SER A 947 -42.11 -36.01 -22.98
CA SER A 947 -41.40 -37.07 -23.72
C SER A 947 -39.92 -36.79 -24.02
N LYS A 948 -39.40 -35.61 -23.68
CA LYS A 948 -38.02 -35.18 -23.91
C LYS A 948 -37.27 -34.75 -22.63
N GLY A 949 -37.87 -34.87 -21.45
CA GLY A 949 -37.24 -34.46 -20.18
C GLY A 949 -37.34 -35.54 -19.11
N ASP A 950 -36.28 -35.66 -18.34
CA ASP A 950 -36.19 -36.56 -17.19
C ASP A 950 -36.55 -35.78 -15.92
N SER A 951 -37.69 -36.12 -15.30
CA SER A 951 -38.17 -35.48 -14.07
C SER A 951 -37.40 -35.94 -12.83
N SER A 952 -36.56 -36.98 -12.92
CA SER A 952 -35.81 -37.52 -11.77
C SER A 952 -34.80 -36.53 -11.17
N ASN A 953 -34.33 -35.55 -11.95
CA ASN A 953 -33.44 -34.49 -11.46
C ASN A 953 -34.16 -33.43 -10.59
N TYR A 954 -35.48 -33.53 -10.44
CA TYR A 954 -36.29 -32.65 -9.59
C TYR A 954 -36.85 -33.41 -8.36
N GLU A 955 -36.26 -34.58 -8.06
CA GLU A 955 -36.53 -35.41 -6.88
C GLU A 955 -35.64 -35.06 -5.65
N ASP A 956 -35.05 -33.85 -5.60
CA ASP A 956 -34.28 -33.34 -4.43
C ASP A 956 -35.19 -32.69 -3.38
N GLU A 957 -35.02 -33.03 -2.10
CA GLU A 957 -35.87 -32.57 -0.99
C GLU A 957 -36.04 -31.04 -1.04
N VAL A 958 -37.30 -30.59 -1.01
CA VAL A 958 -37.62 -29.16 -1.01
C VAL A 958 -37.63 -28.69 0.44
N PHE A 959 -36.72 -27.78 0.75
CA PHE A 959 -36.61 -27.18 2.07
C PHE A 959 -37.20 -25.77 2.04
N GLU A 960 -37.98 -25.46 3.07
CA GLU A 960 -38.43 -24.10 3.36
C GLU A 960 -37.69 -23.55 4.56
N ILE A 961 -37.39 -22.25 4.53
CA ILE A 961 -36.83 -21.56 5.70
C ILE A 961 -37.97 -21.22 6.65
N ILE A 962 -37.80 -21.57 7.92
CA ILE A 962 -38.73 -21.17 8.98
C ILE A 962 -38.45 -19.71 9.34
N ASP A 963 -39.45 -18.84 9.25
CA ASP A 963 -39.31 -17.44 9.66
C ASP A 963 -39.05 -17.37 11.18
N PRO A 964 -37.90 -16.86 11.63
CA PRO A 964 -37.60 -16.74 13.06
C PRO A 964 -38.64 -15.94 13.85
N LYS A 965 -39.39 -15.03 13.22
CA LYS A 965 -40.45 -14.26 13.90
C LYS A 965 -41.68 -15.10 14.26
N THR A 966 -41.92 -16.20 13.57
CA THR A 966 -43.06 -17.09 13.85
C THR A 966 -42.69 -18.20 14.84
N MET A 967 -41.40 -18.39 15.12
CA MET A 967 -40.94 -19.36 16.11
C MET A 967 -41.31 -18.93 17.53
N GLU A 968 -41.65 -19.89 18.38
CA GLU A 968 -41.70 -19.67 19.83
C GLU A 968 -40.29 -19.41 20.39
N ASP A 969 -40.16 -18.79 21.56
CA ASP A 969 -38.85 -18.44 22.14
C ASP A 969 -37.96 -19.68 22.36
N GLU A 970 -38.52 -20.76 22.89
CA GLU A 970 -37.80 -22.04 23.11
C GLU A 970 -37.37 -22.70 21.79
N GLU A 971 -38.19 -22.60 20.75
CA GLU A 971 -37.88 -23.15 19.43
C GLU A 971 -36.69 -22.42 18.79
N PHE A 972 -36.71 -21.09 18.82
CA PHE A 972 -35.62 -20.28 18.30
C PHE A 972 -34.32 -20.48 19.09
N ILE A 973 -34.41 -20.59 20.42
CA ILE A 973 -33.27 -20.94 21.27
C ILE A 973 -32.67 -22.29 20.86
N ASN A 974 -33.50 -23.30 20.66
CA ASN A 974 -33.04 -24.62 20.20
C ASN A 974 -32.41 -24.55 18.80
N ALA A 975 -32.97 -23.75 17.90
CA ALA A 975 -32.42 -23.54 16.57
C ALA A 975 -31.02 -22.91 16.63
N ILE A 976 -30.81 -21.89 17.47
CA ILE A 976 -29.49 -21.29 17.70
C ILE A 976 -28.53 -22.27 18.37
N ASN A 977 -29.00 -23.08 19.32
CA ASN A 977 -28.15 -24.10 19.94
C ASN A 977 -27.66 -25.16 18.92
N LYS A 978 -28.52 -25.57 17.98
CA LYS A 978 -28.11 -26.40 16.84
C LYS A 978 -27.16 -25.68 15.89
N LEU A 979 -27.32 -24.37 15.71
CA LEU A 979 -26.40 -23.55 14.92
C LEU A 979 -25.00 -23.54 15.53
N ILE A 980 -24.89 -23.41 16.86
CA ILE A 980 -23.60 -23.23 17.55
C ILE A 980 -22.79 -24.52 17.65
N ASN A 981 -23.48 -25.62 17.98
CA ASN A 981 -22.91 -26.95 18.09
C ASN A 981 -22.61 -27.56 16.71
#